data_AF-A0A0Q6H023-F1
#
_entry.id   AF-A0A0Q6H023-F1
#
_cell.length_a   1.000
_cell.length_b   1.000
_cell.length_c   1.000
_cell.angle_alpha   90.00
_cell.angle_beta   90.00
_cell.angle_gamma   90.00
#
_symmetry.space_group_name_H-M   'P 1'
#
loop_
_entity.id
_entity.type
_entity.pdbx_description
1 polymer ?
#
loop_
_entity_poly.entity_id
_entity_poly.type
_entity_poly.pdbx_seq_one_letter_code
_entity_poly.pdbx_strand_id
1 'polypeptide(L)'
;MIPSKWLLPLIVLSALAAPLHSARAVDFKVNPPGVLKDNFGQGAPDYSSYAPGIKFPITGFPTTLNSQVRNKGGGAIGGDQCDAGNYNEVWSDTLCETRGKKNAPPLGCPLNTVHQGVDIRGGTTTTCSTLRSSRQNLIPVVAVKDGVIKAIGSYTVDLWPRDGERYRYLHMNMQGLKVRLNQRVTAGETIGFMYNDFGGTSTTLHLHLEHWKNIAGKGFIPVPLYCDLVTAYERDRGVSAVMLGGGQRCEGSTGTAQPGSGTGTDTGTGPIVGTGPQVQPGETSKISSYWTSNGSEFGLISEGNSRTFVVTTPKAELASSMLPGEKVFYGFKAGEVYLGKARILGDSCGSGEFDATGPVLESGKRVEVTGSRLKAGVGCTSPGPEQVTMAFSFTRKTGEGQTPTTCVGETALNRQSKTELTRNWGALTMYVPWESWNSYIRNWPGLRLGTDNKPVDVQTDAFGGTIMTFETDESGVGIWWYWLLVRKGYGANGVAVTQPTLVELAKGIAGSTAAPAVIDNYINAYSQLSERYFGRRLARDEKIPISNADQLWALGQTMFHHESGRTPLIDRETFERGIRFGTDFMQGRFQNVAAYKKVCAEPVVVVPGQQEPGASPQILAEKDARILVLEQTTARLNGMVQDLQERLDRISKLAAE
;
A
#
# COMPACT_ATOMS: atom_id res chain seq x y z
N MET A 1 14.82 -38.02 75.97
CA MET A 1 14.30 -36.74 75.44
C MET A 1 14.10 -36.95 73.94
N ILE A 2 12.91 -37.40 73.44
CA ILE A 2 11.59 -36.74 73.27
C ILE A 2 11.64 -35.60 72.23
N PRO A 3 10.68 -35.41 71.27
CA PRO A 3 9.56 -36.24 70.77
C PRO A 3 9.39 -36.35 69.23
N SER A 4 8.51 -37.30 68.85
CA SER A 4 7.43 -37.27 67.84
C SER A 4 7.21 -35.99 66.99
N LYS A 5 6.94 -36.15 65.69
CA LYS A 5 5.59 -36.05 65.08
C LYS A 5 5.60 -35.92 63.53
N TRP A 6 4.50 -36.41 62.93
CA TRP A 6 3.88 -36.07 61.63
C TRP A 6 4.33 -36.76 60.33
N LEU A 7 3.49 -37.72 59.89
CA LEU A 7 3.27 -38.09 58.49
C LEU A 7 2.57 -36.95 57.73
N LEU A 8 3.02 -36.67 56.50
CA LEU A 8 2.26 -36.00 55.43
C LEU A 8 2.53 -36.75 54.11
N PRO A 9 1.52 -36.99 53.26
CA PRO A 9 1.68 -37.76 52.04
C PRO A 9 2.31 -36.90 50.92
N LEU A 10 3.21 -37.52 50.18
CA LEU A 10 3.92 -36.96 49.03
C LEU A 10 2.92 -36.77 47.87
N ILE A 11 2.37 -35.57 47.70
CA ILE A 11 1.66 -35.18 46.48
C ILE A 11 2.72 -34.82 45.43
N VAL A 12 2.92 -35.71 44.46
CA VAL A 12 3.70 -35.43 43.25
C VAL A 12 2.89 -34.45 42.40
N LEU A 13 3.18 -33.16 42.55
CA LEU A 13 2.65 -32.12 41.68
C LEU A 13 3.53 -32.08 40.42
N SER A 14 3.11 -32.81 39.39
CA SER A 14 3.65 -32.65 38.03
C SER A 14 3.30 -31.24 37.53
N ALA A 15 4.23 -30.30 37.72
CA ALA A 15 4.14 -28.98 37.11
C ALA A 15 4.24 -29.15 35.59
N LEU A 16 3.09 -29.14 34.91
CA LEU A 16 3.06 -28.84 33.48
C LEU A 16 3.68 -27.45 33.30
N ALA A 17 4.91 -27.41 32.80
CA ALA A 17 5.46 -26.21 32.19
C ALA A 17 4.62 -25.89 30.96
N ALA A 18 3.58 -25.07 31.16
CA ALA A 18 2.91 -24.42 30.05
C ALA A 18 3.97 -23.57 29.32
N PRO A 19 4.11 -23.69 27.99
CA PRO A 19 4.89 -22.73 27.24
C PRO A 19 4.22 -21.37 27.45
N LEU A 20 4.94 -20.46 28.10
CA LEU A 20 4.65 -19.03 28.08
C LEU A 20 4.51 -18.67 26.60
N HIS A 21 3.27 -18.50 26.15
CA HIS A 21 2.99 -17.90 24.86
C HIS A 21 3.55 -16.49 24.96
N SER A 22 4.70 -16.25 24.32
CA SER A 22 5.16 -14.89 24.04
C SER A 22 4.00 -14.16 23.36
N ALA A 23 3.44 -13.18 24.07
CA ALA A 23 2.48 -12.27 23.52
C ALA A 23 3.04 -11.74 22.20
N ARG A 24 2.31 -11.97 21.10
CA ARG A 24 2.67 -11.43 19.78
C ARG A 24 2.87 -9.93 19.89
N ALA A 25 3.93 -9.46 19.24
CA ALA A 25 4.26 -8.06 19.04
C ALA A 25 3.02 -7.21 18.71
N VAL A 26 2.84 -6.09 19.42
CA VAL A 26 1.85 -5.08 19.04
C VAL A 26 2.38 -4.33 17.82
N ASP A 27 1.62 -4.34 16.72
CA ASP A 27 1.98 -3.61 15.51
C ASP A 27 1.71 -2.11 15.69
N PHE A 28 2.67 -1.25 15.32
CA PHE A 28 2.49 0.21 15.26
C PHE A 28 2.46 0.68 13.80
N LYS A 29 1.69 1.73 13.52
CA LYS A 29 1.48 2.21 12.14
C LYS A 29 2.41 3.36 11.82
N VAL A 30 3.02 3.30 10.65
CA VAL A 30 3.95 4.31 10.15
C VAL A 30 3.60 4.68 8.70
N ASN A 31 3.77 5.93 8.32
CA ASN A 31 3.70 6.33 6.92
C ASN A 31 5.04 6.08 6.21
N PRO A 32 5.06 6.03 4.87
CA PRO A 32 6.30 6.05 4.10
C PRO A 32 7.23 7.24 4.46
N PRO A 33 8.57 7.08 4.41
CA PRO A 33 9.49 8.21 4.49
C PRO A 33 9.11 9.28 3.46
N GLY A 34 9.27 10.55 3.84
CA GLY A 34 8.82 11.69 3.03
C GLY A 34 7.31 11.94 3.01
N VAL A 35 6.47 11.11 3.64
CA VAL A 35 5.06 11.47 3.88
C VAL A 35 4.96 12.35 5.11
N LEU A 36 4.68 13.62 4.87
CA LEU A 36 4.58 14.66 5.88
C LEU A 36 3.12 14.89 6.28
N LYS A 37 2.90 15.23 7.54
CA LYS A 37 1.55 15.56 8.03
C LYS A 37 0.98 16.74 7.24
N ASP A 38 -0.25 16.59 6.76
CA ASP A 38 -0.98 17.56 5.92
C ASP A 38 -0.21 18.01 4.66
N ASN A 39 0.75 17.21 4.18
CA ASN A 39 1.69 17.60 3.12
C ASN A 39 2.42 18.93 3.42
N PHE A 40 2.75 19.17 4.69
CA PHE A 40 3.38 20.41 5.14
C PHE A 40 4.88 20.46 4.82
N GLY A 41 5.18 20.64 3.55
CA GLY A 41 6.53 20.62 3.00
C GLY A 41 6.61 19.72 1.79
N GLN A 42 7.83 19.38 1.40
CA GLN A 42 8.10 18.42 0.33
C GLN A 42 9.07 17.38 0.87
N GLY A 43 8.54 16.22 1.25
CA GLY A 43 9.31 15.16 1.87
C GLY A 43 10.28 14.47 0.91
N ALA A 44 11.27 13.79 1.47
CA ALA A 44 12.23 12.98 0.73
C ALA A 44 11.83 11.50 0.84
N PRO A 45 11.35 10.86 -0.24
CA PRO A 45 11.03 9.43 -0.23
C PRO A 45 12.31 8.59 -0.31
N ASP A 46 13.07 8.58 0.78
CA ASP A 46 14.33 7.85 0.91
C ASP A 46 14.22 6.74 1.97
N TYR A 47 14.32 5.50 1.51
CA TYR A 47 14.29 4.29 2.33
C TYR A 47 15.67 3.83 2.77
N SER A 48 16.73 4.50 2.33
CA SER A 48 18.11 4.10 2.62
C SER A 48 18.39 4.20 4.12
N SER A 49 19.08 3.19 4.64
CA SER A 49 19.59 3.21 6.02
C SER A 49 20.91 4.00 6.05
N TYR A 50 20.90 5.14 6.75
CA TYR A 50 22.10 5.94 6.94
C TYR A 50 22.75 5.68 8.30
N ALA A 51 21.97 5.18 9.26
CA ALA A 51 22.32 4.90 10.64
C ALA A 51 22.00 3.43 11.02
N PRO A 52 22.52 2.42 10.31
CA PRO A 52 22.20 1.03 10.61
C PRO A 52 22.61 0.66 12.03
N GLY A 53 21.70 -0.01 12.74
CA GLY A 53 21.96 -0.57 14.06
C GLY A 53 21.90 0.43 15.22
N ILE A 54 21.53 1.70 15.01
CA ILE A 54 21.37 2.65 16.13
C ILE A 54 20.35 2.17 17.16
N LYS A 55 20.53 2.58 18.42
CA LYS A 55 19.52 2.46 19.48
C LYS A 55 18.43 3.51 19.30
N PHE A 56 17.18 3.14 19.56
CA PHE A 56 16.09 4.08 19.57
C PHE A 56 16.27 5.07 20.73
N PRO A 57 16.18 6.39 20.50
CA PRO A 57 16.66 7.38 21.47
C PRO A 57 15.80 7.51 22.73
N ILE A 58 14.55 7.02 22.75
CA ILE A 58 13.67 7.05 23.93
C ILE A 58 13.47 5.63 24.46
N THR A 59 13.78 5.40 25.73
CA THR A 59 13.62 4.09 26.38
C THR A 59 12.51 4.12 27.45
N GLY A 60 11.83 2.99 27.67
CA GLY A 60 10.86 2.81 28.76
C GLY A 60 9.50 3.49 28.59
N PHE A 61 9.26 4.23 27.50
CA PHE A 61 8.00 4.95 27.26
C PHE A 61 7.43 4.67 25.87
N PRO A 62 6.10 4.65 25.66
CA PRO A 62 5.49 4.71 24.33
C PRO A 62 6.04 5.90 23.52
N THR A 63 6.05 5.82 22.20
CA THR A 63 6.64 6.88 21.38
C THR A 63 5.85 7.09 20.08
N THR A 64 5.83 8.33 19.61
CA THR A 64 5.31 8.73 18.30
C THR A 64 6.29 9.66 17.60
N LEU A 65 6.53 9.44 16.30
CA LEU A 65 7.21 10.42 15.46
C LEU A 65 6.14 11.20 14.70
N ASN A 66 6.05 12.50 14.97
CA ASN A 66 5.03 13.36 14.39
C ASN A 66 5.47 14.81 14.41
N SER A 67 4.81 15.61 13.55
CA SER A 67 5.16 17.00 13.33
C SER A 67 5.09 17.82 14.62
N GLN A 68 6.15 18.55 14.95
CA GLN A 68 6.06 19.56 16.01
C GLN A 68 5.06 20.69 15.68
N VAL A 69 4.94 21.06 14.40
CA VAL A 69 4.18 22.24 13.96
C VAL A 69 2.74 21.92 13.58
N ARG A 70 2.52 20.78 12.92
CA ARG A 70 1.21 20.37 12.38
C ARG A 70 0.41 19.51 13.35
N ASN A 71 0.92 19.26 14.55
CA ASN A 71 0.15 18.64 15.62
C ASN A 71 -0.49 19.68 16.53
N LYS A 72 -1.48 19.25 17.32
CA LYS A 72 -2.15 20.11 18.29
C LYS A 72 -1.14 20.61 19.33
N GLY A 73 -1.27 21.88 19.69
CA GLY A 73 -0.28 22.61 20.50
C GLY A 73 1.01 22.95 19.76
N GLY A 74 1.13 22.55 18.49
CA GLY A 74 2.09 23.08 17.54
C GLY A 74 1.63 24.44 17.00
N GLY A 75 2.59 25.26 16.57
CA GLY A 75 2.34 26.67 16.22
C GLY A 75 1.38 26.92 15.05
N ALA A 76 0.94 25.89 14.30
CA ALA A 76 0.11 26.06 13.10
C ALA A 76 -1.38 25.65 13.25
N ILE A 77 -1.73 24.78 14.20
CA ILE A 77 -3.11 24.25 14.34
C ILE A 77 -3.79 24.72 15.64
N GLY A 78 -3.02 25.25 16.60
CA GLY A 78 -3.53 25.58 17.93
C GLY A 78 -3.85 24.33 18.76
N GLY A 79 -4.52 24.51 19.90
CA GLY A 79 -4.81 23.43 20.84
C GLY A 79 -3.67 23.14 21.83
N ASP A 80 -3.67 21.93 22.39
CA ASP A 80 -2.77 21.56 23.50
C ASP A 80 -1.74 20.50 23.06
N GLN A 81 -0.47 20.70 23.44
CA GLN A 81 0.63 19.77 23.10
C GLN A 81 0.52 18.40 23.79
N CYS A 82 -0.27 18.32 24.87
CA CYS A 82 -0.59 17.10 25.58
C CYS A 82 -1.88 16.41 25.08
N ASP A 83 -2.52 16.91 24.01
CA ASP A 83 -3.69 16.27 23.41
C ASP A 83 -3.42 14.79 23.08
N ALA A 84 -4.39 13.92 23.38
CA ALA A 84 -4.25 12.48 23.19
C ALA A 84 -3.95 12.07 21.75
N GLY A 85 -4.38 12.86 20.77
CA GLY A 85 -4.06 12.65 19.35
C GLY A 85 -2.57 12.71 19.05
N ASN A 86 -1.76 13.39 19.86
CA ASN A 86 -0.30 13.45 19.69
C ASN A 86 0.42 12.17 20.13
N TYR A 87 -0.24 11.31 20.93
CA TYR A 87 0.36 10.11 21.55
C TYR A 87 -0.25 8.78 21.06
N ASN A 88 -1.26 8.84 20.17
CA ASN A 88 -1.90 7.69 19.54
C ASN A 88 -1.88 7.80 17.99
N GLU A 89 -0.93 8.59 17.46
CA GLU A 89 -0.85 8.89 16.04
C GLU A 89 -0.09 7.82 15.25
N VAL A 90 -0.45 7.68 13.98
CA VAL A 90 0.39 7.04 12.97
C VAL A 90 1.68 7.85 12.82
N TRP A 91 2.83 7.19 12.92
CA TRP A 91 4.09 7.90 12.79
C TRP A 91 4.24 8.48 11.39
N SER A 92 4.71 9.71 11.29
CA SER A 92 4.97 10.38 10.02
C SER A 92 6.39 10.92 10.01
N ASP A 93 6.99 10.97 8.83
CA ASP A 93 8.28 11.62 8.68
C ASP A 93 8.10 13.12 8.92
N THR A 94 9.09 13.74 9.55
CA THR A 94 9.13 15.20 9.77
C THR A 94 10.33 15.83 9.08
N LEU A 95 11.20 15.05 8.43
CA LEU A 95 12.28 15.58 7.62
C LEU A 95 11.71 16.34 6.42
N CYS A 96 12.35 17.45 6.03
CA CYS A 96 11.88 18.32 4.95
C CYS A 96 10.53 19.02 5.17
N GLU A 97 9.93 18.94 6.37
CA GLU A 97 8.78 19.80 6.69
C GLU A 97 9.15 21.27 6.52
N THR A 98 8.20 22.09 6.06
CA THR A 98 8.43 23.52 5.87
C THR A 98 8.83 24.16 7.20
N ARG A 99 10.04 24.74 7.23
CA ARG A 99 10.61 25.47 8.38
C ARG A 99 11.41 26.67 7.86
N GLY A 100 12.09 27.38 8.77
CA GLY A 100 13.03 28.42 8.41
C GLY A 100 14.13 27.95 7.45
N LYS A 101 14.62 28.87 6.63
CA LYS A 101 15.67 28.61 5.62
C LYS A 101 16.95 28.04 6.27
N LYS A 102 17.53 27.03 5.64
CA LYS A 102 18.75 26.33 6.05
C LYS A 102 19.83 26.46 4.99
N ASN A 103 21.06 26.63 5.45
CA ASN A 103 22.23 26.66 4.57
C ASN A 103 22.67 25.26 4.11
N ALA A 104 22.34 24.23 4.91
CA ALA A 104 22.60 22.82 4.60
C ALA A 104 21.28 22.05 4.67
N PRO A 105 20.45 22.05 3.61
CA PRO A 105 19.25 21.22 3.57
C PRO A 105 19.65 19.73 3.68
N PRO A 106 18.83 18.88 4.32
CA PRO A 106 19.10 17.46 4.38
C PRO A 106 19.18 16.83 3.00
N LEU A 107 19.93 15.73 2.91
CA LEU A 107 20.00 14.92 1.71
C LEU A 107 18.60 14.51 1.24
N GLY A 108 18.30 14.76 -0.05
CA GLY A 108 17.02 14.44 -0.65
C GLY A 108 15.93 15.52 -0.49
N CYS A 109 16.08 16.50 0.40
CA CYS A 109 15.09 17.56 0.51
C CYS A 109 15.16 18.52 -0.70
N PRO A 110 14.03 18.81 -1.38
CA PRO A 110 14.01 19.64 -2.59
C PRO A 110 14.06 21.14 -2.31
N LEU A 111 13.77 21.57 -1.07
CA LEU A 111 13.74 22.98 -0.66
C LEU A 111 14.83 23.27 0.38
N ASN A 112 15.14 24.56 0.56
CA ASN A 112 16.03 25.02 1.65
C ASN A 112 15.25 25.53 2.88
N THR A 113 13.95 25.73 2.79
CA THR A 113 13.04 26.03 3.90
C THR A 113 12.55 24.74 4.54
N VAL A 114 13.44 24.06 5.27
CA VAL A 114 13.26 22.65 5.64
C VAL A 114 13.64 22.35 7.08
N HIS A 115 12.95 21.36 7.62
CA HIS A 115 13.29 20.69 8.86
C HIS A 115 14.44 19.70 8.65
N GLN A 116 15.40 19.65 9.58
CA GLN A 116 16.68 18.94 9.40
C GLN A 116 16.78 17.58 10.11
N GLY A 117 15.74 17.18 10.82
CA GLY A 117 15.74 15.96 11.61
C GLY A 117 14.34 15.41 11.82
N VAL A 118 14.22 14.53 12.80
CA VAL A 118 12.95 13.89 13.15
C VAL A 118 12.51 14.29 14.56
N ASP A 119 11.25 14.72 14.67
CA ASP A 119 10.63 15.07 15.94
C ASP A 119 10.00 13.82 16.57
N ILE A 120 10.30 13.58 17.85
CA ILE A 120 9.98 12.35 18.58
C ILE A 120 9.31 12.71 19.91
N ARG A 121 8.07 12.27 20.12
CA ARG A 121 7.33 12.43 21.37
C ARG A 121 7.34 11.14 22.17
N GLY A 122 7.81 11.20 23.41
CA GLY A 122 7.73 10.09 24.36
C GLY A 122 6.54 10.21 25.32
N GLY A 123 6.02 9.05 25.73
CA GLY A 123 5.02 8.92 26.79
C GLY A 123 3.58 8.99 26.29
N THR A 124 2.72 9.52 27.17
CA THR A 124 1.27 9.69 26.93
C THR A 124 0.84 11.12 27.29
N THR A 125 -0.45 11.44 27.13
CA THR A 125 -1.05 12.69 27.63
C THR A 125 -0.71 12.96 29.10
N THR A 126 -0.72 11.92 29.95
CA THR A 126 -0.37 12.05 31.37
C THR A 126 1.09 12.42 31.54
N THR A 127 2.00 11.71 30.85
CA THR A 127 3.45 12.00 30.90
C THR A 127 3.75 13.43 30.43
N CYS A 128 3.10 13.87 29.36
CA CYS A 128 3.21 15.24 28.87
C CYS A 128 2.74 16.28 29.89
N SER A 129 1.59 16.04 30.53
CA SER A 129 1.04 16.96 31.52
C SER A 129 1.97 17.10 32.73
N THR A 130 2.61 16.01 33.16
CA THR A 130 3.63 16.01 34.23
C THR A 130 4.88 16.81 33.84
N LEU A 131 5.39 16.62 32.62
CA LEU A 131 6.54 17.37 32.11
C LEU A 131 6.23 18.87 31.93
N ARG A 132 4.99 19.21 31.58
CA ARG A 132 4.54 20.59 31.45
C ARG A 132 4.46 21.29 32.80
N SER A 133 3.99 20.61 33.84
CA SER A 133 3.87 21.20 35.17
C SER A 133 5.21 21.33 35.89
N SER A 134 6.20 20.50 35.54
CA SER A 134 7.52 20.55 36.16
C SER A 134 8.61 19.93 35.29
N ARG A 135 9.80 20.52 35.37
CA ARG A 135 10.98 20.10 34.62
C ARG A 135 11.64 18.85 35.22
N GLN A 136 10.97 17.71 35.07
CA GLN A 136 11.41 16.43 35.64
C GLN A 136 12.29 15.63 34.67
N ASN A 137 13.16 14.83 35.24
CA ASN A 137 13.96 13.82 34.54
C ASN A 137 13.12 12.56 34.27
N LEU A 138 12.00 12.70 33.54
CA LEU A 138 10.98 11.67 33.44
C LEU A 138 11.20 10.69 32.28
N ILE A 139 11.39 11.19 31.07
CA ILE A 139 11.54 10.36 29.86
C ILE A 139 13.03 10.31 29.48
N PRO A 140 13.73 9.18 29.72
CA PRO A 140 15.16 9.08 29.42
C PRO A 140 15.44 9.10 27.92
N VAL A 141 16.48 9.85 27.56
CA VAL A 141 17.07 9.88 26.22
C VAL A 141 18.43 9.19 26.27
N VAL A 142 18.66 8.24 25.36
CA VAL A 142 19.88 7.43 25.31
C VAL A 142 20.78 7.79 24.13
N ALA A 143 22.08 7.51 24.27
CA ALA A 143 23.01 7.53 23.15
C ALA A 143 22.57 6.50 22.11
N VAL A 144 22.41 6.93 20.85
CA VAL A 144 21.92 6.08 19.76
C VAL A 144 23.03 5.19 19.23
N LYS A 145 24.30 5.52 19.51
CA LYS A 145 25.50 4.80 19.08
C LYS A 145 26.64 5.07 20.05
N ASP A 146 27.62 4.19 20.09
CA ASP A 146 28.87 4.44 20.81
C ASP A 146 29.55 5.69 20.26
N GLY A 147 30.17 6.49 21.11
CA GLY A 147 30.87 7.69 20.64
C GLY A 147 31.34 8.62 21.74
N VAL A 148 31.66 9.85 21.35
CA VAL A 148 32.10 10.93 22.25
C VAL A 148 31.14 12.11 22.14
N ILE A 149 30.72 12.66 23.27
CA ILE A 149 29.98 13.92 23.33
C ILE A 149 30.97 15.06 23.07
N LYS A 150 31.02 15.59 21.83
CA LYS A 150 32.00 16.64 21.48
C LYS A 150 31.44 18.05 21.54
N ALA A 151 30.13 18.23 21.73
CA ALA A 151 29.56 19.54 22.01
C ALA A 151 28.30 19.44 22.87
N ILE A 152 28.10 20.46 23.73
CA ILE A 152 26.89 20.70 24.50
C ILE A 152 26.58 22.19 24.35
N GLY A 153 25.48 22.52 23.67
CA GLY A 153 24.98 23.88 23.53
C GLY A 153 23.88 24.20 24.53
N SER A 154 23.19 25.32 24.35
CA SER A 154 22.08 25.75 25.22
C SER A 154 20.80 24.92 25.08
N TYR A 155 20.68 24.13 24.00
CA TYR A 155 19.56 23.20 23.76
C TYR A 155 19.98 21.97 22.94
N THR A 156 21.29 21.75 22.77
CA THR A 156 21.83 20.69 21.88
C THR A 156 22.85 19.85 22.62
N VAL A 157 22.83 18.54 22.39
CA VAL A 157 23.90 17.60 22.73
C VAL A 157 24.31 16.91 21.45
N ASP A 158 25.61 16.84 21.22
CA ASP A 158 26.18 16.57 19.92
C ASP A 158 27.15 15.38 20.13
N LEU A 159 26.79 14.20 19.56
CA LEU A 159 27.48 12.91 19.71
C LEU A 159 28.20 12.54 18.42
N TRP A 160 29.49 12.21 18.52
CA TRP A 160 30.30 11.73 17.39
C TRP A 160 30.73 10.29 17.63
N PRO A 161 30.16 9.34 16.89
CA PRO A 161 30.65 7.95 16.90
C PRO A 161 32.05 7.84 16.31
N ARG A 162 32.31 8.62 15.26
CA ARG A 162 33.56 8.68 14.51
C ARG A 162 33.61 9.97 13.70
N ASP A 163 34.74 10.25 13.07
CA ASP A 163 34.88 11.42 12.23
C ASP A 163 33.97 11.32 10.99
N GLY A 164 33.36 12.46 10.62
CA GLY A 164 32.40 12.53 9.51
C GLY A 164 31.00 11.99 9.82
N GLU A 165 30.70 11.61 11.08
CA GLU A 165 29.37 11.17 11.53
C GLU A 165 29.00 11.90 12.84
N ARG A 166 27.80 12.47 12.92
CA ARG A 166 27.31 13.17 14.12
C ARG A 166 25.82 12.98 14.32
N TYR A 167 25.42 12.68 15.55
CA TYR A 167 24.02 12.76 15.99
C TYR A 167 23.81 14.01 16.82
N ARG A 168 22.72 14.72 16.55
CA ARG A 168 22.35 15.96 17.23
C ARG A 168 21.06 15.78 17.98
N TYR A 169 21.10 15.86 19.30
CA TYR A 169 19.95 15.77 20.18
C TYR A 169 19.53 17.16 20.60
N LEU A 170 18.31 17.56 20.27
CA LEU A 170 17.77 18.88 20.56
C LEU A 170 16.61 18.78 21.55
N HIS A 171 16.40 19.87 22.28
CA HIS A 171 15.24 20.06 23.17
C HIS A 171 15.18 19.11 24.38
N MET A 172 16.33 18.55 24.76
CA MET A 172 16.47 17.81 26.01
C MET A 172 16.38 18.73 27.24
N ASN A 173 16.18 18.16 28.42
CA ASN A 173 16.37 18.84 29.69
C ASN A 173 17.88 19.10 29.90
N MET A 174 18.36 20.29 29.50
CA MET A 174 19.78 20.62 29.54
C MET A 174 20.37 20.74 30.96
N GLN A 175 19.54 21.09 31.95
CA GLN A 175 19.91 21.04 33.37
C GLN A 175 19.95 19.61 33.93
N GLY A 176 19.30 18.65 33.26
CA GLY A 176 19.16 17.26 33.66
C GLY A 176 20.08 16.29 32.92
N LEU A 177 21.07 16.77 32.17
CA LEU A 177 21.99 15.92 31.42
C LEU A 177 22.74 14.93 32.33
N LYS A 178 23.03 13.75 31.78
CA LYS A 178 23.81 12.69 32.42
C LYS A 178 25.21 12.54 31.81
N VAL A 179 25.54 13.45 30.91
CA VAL A 179 26.84 13.51 30.22
C VAL A 179 27.47 14.88 30.34
N ARG A 180 28.78 14.92 30.12
CA ARG A 180 29.58 16.13 29.99
C ARG A 180 30.36 16.15 28.69
N LEU A 181 30.86 17.33 28.32
CA LEU A 181 31.76 17.51 27.18
C LEU A 181 32.95 16.53 27.27
N ASN A 182 33.30 15.94 26.12
CA ASN A 182 34.33 14.92 25.91
C ASN A 182 34.09 13.56 26.59
N GLN A 183 32.90 13.30 27.15
CA GLN A 183 32.57 11.98 27.69
C GLN A 183 32.39 10.95 26.57
N ARG A 184 33.00 9.77 26.74
CA ARG A 184 32.68 8.58 25.94
C ARG A 184 31.39 7.97 26.46
N VAL A 185 30.51 7.58 25.55
CA VAL A 185 29.23 6.92 25.85
C VAL A 185 29.07 5.66 25.02
N THR A 186 28.31 4.71 25.55
CA THR A 186 27.93 3.47 24.84
C THR A 186 26.48 3.58 24.35
N ALA A 187 26.16 2.94 23.22
CA ALA A 187 24.81 2.88 22.69
C ALA A 187 23.84 2.33 23.75
N GLY A 188 22.76 3.06 24.02
CA GLY A 188 21.77 2.74 25.06
C GLY A 188 22.06 3.37 26.42
N GLU A 189 23.23 3.98 26.63
CA GLU A 189 23.53 4.76 27.84
C GLU A 189 22.64 6.01 27.90
N THR A 190 21.99 6.25 29.04
CA THR A 190 21.17 7.46 29.24
C THR A 190 22.06 8.70 29.25
N ILE A 191 21.83 9.61 28.31
CA ILE A 191 22.56 10.87 28.18
C ILE A 191 21.80 12.08 28.74
N GLY A 192 20.49 11.95 28.93
CA GLY A 192 19.65 12.98 29.55
C GLY A 192 18.17 12.63 29.43
N PHE A 193 17.31 13.63 29.31
CA PHE A 193 15.85 13.44 29.32
C PHE A 193 15.16 14.33 28.29
N MET A 194 14.07 13.84 27.69
CA MET A 194 13.27 14.59 26.72
C MET A 194 12.58 15.77 27.41
N TYR A 195 12.60 16.96 26.80
CA TYR A 195 11.96 18.15 27.35
C TYR A 195 11.54 19.13 26.24
N ASN A 196 11.69 20.45 26.47
CA ASN A 196 11.39 21.49 25.50
C ASN A 196 12.36 22.69 25.54
N ASP A 197 13.61 22.48 25.97
CA ASP A 197 14.59 23.57 26.00
C ASP A 197 14.93 24.06 24.59
N PHE A 198 15.01 25.37 24.42
CA PHE A 198 15.32 25.98 23.12
C PHE A 198 16.47 27.01 23.20
N GLY A 199 17.14 27.12 24.35
CA GLY A 199 18.13 28.17 24.60
C GLY A 199 17.54 29.59 24.66
N GLY A 200 16.23 29.69 24.83
CA GLY A 200 15.43 30.90 24.84
C GLY A 200 13.97 30.54 25.17
N THR A 201 13.02 31.04 24.37
CA THR A 201 11.61 30.64 24.49
C THR A 201 11.45 29.16 24.20
N SER A 202 10.92 28.41 25.19
CA SER A 202 10.71 26.98 25.08
C SER A 202 9.85 26.59 23.88
N THR A 203 10.14 25.42 23.32
CA THR A 203 9.33 24.79 22.27
C THR A 203 8.26 23.87 22.88
N THR A 204 7.66 22.99 22.09
CA THR A 204 6.80 21.91 22.60
C THR A 204 7.65 20.77 23.19
N LEU A 205 7.05 19.92 24.02
CA LEU A 205 7.71 18.76 24.62
C LEU A 205 7.95 17.67 23.57
N HIS A 206 9.20 17.53 23.11
CA HIS A 206 9.65 16.50 22.17
C HIS A 206 11.19 16.42 22.18
N LEU A 207 11.72 15.31 21.69
CA LEU A 207 13.13 15.21 21.28
C LEU A 207 13.18 15.51 19.79
N HIS A 208 14.11 16.37 19.37
CA HIS A 208 14.44 16.51 17.95
C HIS A 208 15.81 15.85 17.71
N LEU A 209 15.87 14.91 16.76
CA LEU A 209 17.09 14.16 16.46
C LEU A 209 17.52 14.36 15.01
N GLU A 210 18.75 14.81 14.82
CA GLU A 210 19.40 14.91 13.50
C GLU A 210 20.53 13.88 13.38
N HIS A 211 20.77 13.39 12.16
CA HIS A 211 21.96 12.63 11.81
C HIS A 211 22.69 13.35 10.69
N TRP A 212 23.95 13.70 10.91
CA TRP A 212 24.82 14.37 9.97
C TRP A 212 25.92 13.43 9.49
N LYS A 213 26.10 13.35 8.17
CA LYS A 213 27.16 12.56 7.54
C LYS A 213 27.91 13.39 6.51
N ASN A 214 29.17 13.05 6.31
CA ASN A 214 29.91 13.55 5.17
C ASN A 214 29.52 12.73 3.92
N ILE A 215 28.78 13.35 3.00
CA ILE A 215 28.28 12.73 1.78
C ILE A 215 29.14 13.20 0.59
N ALA A 216 29.60 12.25 -0.22
CA ALA A 216 30.42 12.54 -1.39
C ALA A 216 29.73 13.55 -2.31
N GLY A 217 30.43 14.63 -2.66
CA GLY A 217 29.89 15.71 -3.50
C GLY A 217 28.85 16.62 -2.84
N LYS A 218 28.50 16.40 -1.57
CA LYS A 218 27.55 17.23 -0.81
C LYS A 218 28.12 17.79 0.50
N GLY A 219 29.21 17.21 1.00
CA GLY A 219 29.86 17.63 2.24
C GLY A 219 29.12 17.13 3.49
N PHE A 220 29.35 17.81 4.61
CA PHE A 220 28.76 17.45 5.90
C PHE A 220 27.34 18.02 6.04
N ILE A 221 26.34 17.20 5.75
CA ILE A 221 24.92 17.59 5.72
C ILE A 221 24.06 16.62 6.55
N PRO A 222 22.84 17.03 6.97
CA PRO A 222 21.89 16.10 7.55
C PRO A 222 21.47 15.04 6.53
N VAL A 223 21.20 13.83 6.99
CA VAL A 223 20.71 12.70 6.19
C VAL A 223 19.40 12.16 6.76
N PRO A 224 18.58 11.47 5.94
CA PRO A 224 17.39 10.80 6.43
C PRO A 224 17.66 9.86 7.60
N LEU A 225 16.77 9.91 8.59
CA LEU A 225 16.86 9.14 9.84
C LEU A 225 15.55 8.42 10.18
N TYR A 226 14.44 8.77 9.53
CA TYR A 226 13.11 8.23 9.83
C TYR A 226 13.08 6.69 9.78
N CYS A 227 13.58 6.10 8.68
CA CYS A 227 13.60 4.65 8.54
C CYS A 227 14.56 3.94 9.51
N ASP A 228 15.69 4.57 9.85
CA ASP A 228 16.60 4.04 10.88
C ASP A 228 15.94 4.07 12.27
N LEU A 229 15.10 5.07 12.56
CA LEU A 229 14.34 5.14 13.82
C LEU A 229 13.19 4.14 13.87
N VAL A 230 12.48 3.91 12.77
CA VAL A 230 11.46 2.86 12.66
C VAL A 230 12.09 1.50 12.97
N THR A 231 13.19 1.15 12.28
CA THR A 231 13.87 -0.14 12.47
C THR A 231 14.50 -0.28 13.85
N ALA A 232 15.06 0.80 14.42
CA ALA A 232 15.56 0.80 15.78
C ALA A 232 14.44 0.56 16.80
N TYR A 233 13.25 1.16 16.61
CA TYR A 233 12.11 0.96 17.50
C TYR A 233 11.58 -0.47 17.43
N GLU A 234 11.43 -1.02 16.21
CA GLU A 234 11.04 -2.42 15.99
C GLU A 234 11.97 -3.37 16.76
N ARG A 235 13.28 -3.20 16.58
CA ARG A 235 14.29 -4.02 17.23
C ARG A 235 14.31 -3.85 18.75
N ASP A 236 14.33 -2.61 19.24
CA ASP A 236 14.54 -2.34 20.66
C ASP A 236 13.27 -2.56 21.52
N ARG A 237 12.08 -2.52 20.90
CA ARG A 237 10.80 -2.78 21.59
C ARG A 237 10.19 -4.15 21.27
N GLY A 238 10.77 -4.90 20.33
CA GLY A 238 10.23 -6.19 19.90
C GLY A 238 8.85 -6.05 19.24
N VAL A 239 8.65 -4.95 18.51
CA VAL A 239 7.40 -4.64 17.80
C VAL A 239 7.65 -4.62 16.30
N SER A 240 6.59 -4.65 15.49
CA SER A 240 6.69 -4.51 14.03
C SER A 240 5.94 -3.27 13.56
N ALA A 241 6.55 -2.56 12.62
CA ALA A 241 5.95 -1.44 11.94
C ALA A 241 5.07 -1.94 10.79
N VAL A 242 3.86 -1.41 10.70
CA VAL A 242 2.98 -1.56 9.55
C VAL A 242 3.08 -0.29 8.72
N MET A 243 3.79 -0.37 7.59
CA MET A 243 3.87 0.71 6.61
C MET A 243 2.49 0.92 5.97
N LEU A 244 1.94 2.12 6.11
CA LEU A 244 0.69 2.50 5.46
C LEU A 244 0.94 2.82 3.97
N GLY A 245 -0.11 2.66 3.16
CA GLY A 245 -0.07 3.06 1.75
C GLY A 245 0.81 2.20 0.83
N GLY A 246 1.22 1.00 1.27
CA GLY A 246 1.98 0.06 0.44
C GLY A 246 3.43 0.45 0.16
N GLY A 247 3.98 1.38 0.94
CA GLY A 247 5.40 1.75 0.85
C GLY A 247 6.32 0.59 1.22
N GLN A 248 7.55 0.60 0.68
CA GLN A 248 8.61 -0.32 1.08
C GLN A 248 8.75 -0.32 2.61
N ARG A 249 9.10 -1.45 3.24
CA ARG A 249 9.51 -1.42 4.65
C ARG A 249 10.83 -0.67 4.77
N CYS A 250 11.00 0.04 5.88
CA CYS A 250 12.32 0.51 6.27
C CYS A 250 13.19 -0.72 6.51
N GLU A 251 14.14 -1.00 5.62
CA GLU A 251 15.05 -2.14 5.76
C GLU A 251 16.33 -1.65 6.45
N GLY A 252 16.54 -2.10 7.69
CA GLY A 252 17.80 -1.88 8.38
C GLY A 252 18.88 -2.71 7.69
N SER A 253 20.00 -2.10 7.31
CA SER A 253 21.09 -2.81 6.65
C SER A 253 21.56 -4.00 7.51
N THR A 254 21.33 -5.23 7.03
CA THR A 254 22.03 -6.42 7.53
C THR A 254 23.31 -6.59 6.70
N GLY A 255 24.44 -6.15 7.27
CA GLY A 255 25.76 -6.76 7.04
C GLY A 255 26.64 -6.25 5.88
N THR A 256 27.43 -5.22 6.17
CA THR A 256 28.87 -5.10 5.82
C THR A 256 29.34 -5.37 4.39
N ALA A 257 29.41 -4.31 3.60
CA ALA A 257 30.58 -4.10 2.74
C ALA A 257 31.56 -3.17 3.46
N GLN A 258 32.75 -3.67 3.81
CA GLN A 258 33.93 -2.81 3.78
C GLN A 258 35.14 -3.58 3.20
N PRO A 259 35.96 -2.95 2.34
CA PRO A 259 37.10 -3.60 1.72
C PRO A 259 38.26 -3.77 2.71
N GLY A 260 38.85 -4.98 2.70
CA GLY A 260 40.24 -5.32 3.03
C GLY A 260 40.89 -4.78 4.30
N SER A 261 41.13 -5.66 5.28
CA SER A 261 42.51 -6.03 5.68
C SER A 261 42.54 -7.20 6.68
N GLY A 262 43.38 -8.19 6.38
CA GLY A 262 44.24 -8.90 7.35
C GLY A 262 43.63 -9.88 8.37
N THR A 263 43.68 -11.17 8.01
CA THR A 263 44.23 -12.32 8.79
C THR A 263 43.75 -12.64 10.23
N GLY A 264 43.29 -13.89 10.42
CA GLY A 264 43.38 -14.66 11.69
C GLY A 264 42.10 -15.43 12.04
N THR A 265 41.93 -16.68 11.56
CA THR A 265 42.00 -17.96 12.33
C THR A 265 41.05 -18.04 13.54
N ASP A 266 39.93 -18.77 13.43
CA ASP A 266 39.74 -20.20 13.80
C ASP A 266 39.12 -20.31 15.21
N THR A 267 37.91 -20.82 15.44
CA THR A 267 37.54 -22.25 15.57
C THR A 267 36.08 -22.31 16.09
N GLY A 268 35.30 -23.37 15.78
CA GLY A 268 34.20 -23.80 16.66
C GLY A 268 32.80 -24.04 16.07
N THR A 269 32.68 -25.05 15.21
CA THR A 269 31.65 -26.12 15.17
C THR A 269 30.19 -25.90 15.65
N GLY A 270 29.22 -26.16 14.76
CA GLY A 270 27.86 -26.65 15.10
C GLY A 270 26.74 -26.07 14.22
N PRO A 271 25.81 -26.87 13.65
CA PRO A 271 25.21 -26.60 12.35
C PRO A 271 24.03 -25.64 12.42
N ILE A 272 24.20 -24.42 11.89
CA ILE A 272 23.06 -23.63 11.42
C ILE A 272 22.94 -23.92 9.92
N VAL A 273 21.97 -24.76 9.61
CA VAL A 273 21.40 -24.90 8.26
C VAL A 273 21.03 -23.50 7.80
N GLY A 274 21.86 -22.93 6.92
CA GLY A 274 21.59 -21.65 6.30
C GLY A 274 20.37 -21.79 5.40
N THR A 275 19.25 -21.22 5.83
CA THR A 275 18.23 -20.77 4.91
C THR A 275 18.56 -19.32 4.56
N GLY A 276 19.01 -19.12 3.31
CA GLY A 276 19.38 -17.82 2.78
C GLY A 276 18.25 -16.78 2.86
N PRO A 277 18.53 -15.51 2.49
CA PRO A 277 17.61 -14.40 2.62
C PRO A 277 16.28 -14.71 1.93
N GLN A 278 15.24 -14.89 2.73
CA GLN A 278 13.85 -15.05 2.28
C GLN A 278 13.30 -13.67 1.91
N VAL A 279 13.00 -13.49 0.62
CA VAL A 279 12.58 -12.22 0.01
C VAL A 279 11.10 -11.95 0.24
N GLN A 280 10.76 -10.68 0.48
CA GLN A 280 9.40 -10.19 0.70
C GLN A 280 8.57 -10.12 -0.61
N PRO A 281 7.22 -10.27 -0.54
CA PRO A 281 6.31 -10.39 -1.70
C PRO A 281 6.26 -9.23 -2.72
N GLY A 282 7.02 -8.14 -2.53
CA GLY A 282 6.92 -6.89 -3.29
C GLY A 282 7.56 -6.87 -4.68
N GLU A 283 8.54 -7.73 -4.98
CA GLU A 283 9.23 -7.72 -6.29
C GLU A 283 8.36 -8.28 -7.43
N THR A 284 7.36 -9.11 -7.12
CA THR A 284 6.45 -9.70 -8.13
C THR A 284 5.53 -8.66 -8.79
N SER A 285 5.29 -7.51 -8.15
CA SER A 285 4.50 -6.40 -8.71
C SER A 285 5.16 -5.69 -9.89
N LYS A 286 6.50 -5.84 -10.02
CA LYS A 286 7.30 -5.25 -11.10
C LYS A 286 7.54 -6.22 -12.26
N ILE A 287 6.99 -7.43 -12.18
CA ILE A 287 7.07 -8.38 -13.29
C ILE A 287 6.46 -7.67 -14.50
N SER A 288 7.16 -7.67 -15.63
CA SER A 288 6.71 -7.12 -16.89
C SER A 288 6.17 -8.20 -17.84
N SER A 289 6.62 -9.44 -17.66
CA SER A 289 6.16 -10.59 -18.44
C SER A 289 6.41 -11.91 -17.71
N TYR A 290 5.63 -12.93 -18.04
CA TYR A 290 5.72 -14.28 -17.50
C TYR A 290 6.28 -15.25 -18.55
N TRP A 291 7.04 -16.21 -18.06
CA TRP A 291 7.88 -17.13 -18.82
C TRP A 291 7.84 -18.52 -18.20
N THR A 292 8.17 -19.54 -18.98
CA THR A 292 8.24 -20.93 -18.51
C THR A 292 9.63 -21.51 -18.70
N SER A 293 10.07 -22.32 -17.73
CA SER A 293 11.30 -23.10 -17.80
C SER A 293 11.17 -24.36 -16.95
N ASN A 294 11.50 -25.53 -17.51
CA ASN A 294 11.44 -26.84 -16.84
C ASN A 294 10.13 -27.13 -16.07
N GLY A 295 8.99 -26.64 -16.60
CA GLY A 295 7.65 -26.83 -16.02
C GLY A 295 7.29 -25.88 -14.87
N SER A 296 8.16 -24.93 -14.50
CA SER A 296 7.87 -23.85 -13.56
C SER A 296 7.61 -22.53 -14.29
N GLU A 297 6.82 -21.64 -13.69
CA GLU A 297 6.58 -20.28 -14.17
C GLU A 297 7.48 -19.26 -13.48
N PHE A 298 7.99 -18.32 -14.27
CA PHE A 298 8.87 -17.25 -13.86
C PHE A 298 8.34 -15.89 -14.33
N GLY A 299 8.51 -14.87 -13.50
CA GLY A 299 8.31 -13.48 -13.86
C GLY A 299 9.63 -12.85 -14.29
N LEU A 300 9.64 -12.18 -15.43
CA LEU A 300 10.71 -11.28 -15.83
C LEU A 300 10.39 -9.87 -15.34
N ILE A 301 11.27 -9.29 -14.54
CA ILE A 301 11.29 -7.87 -14.22
C ILE A 301 12.29 -7.20 -15.18
N SER A 302 11.80 -6.22 -15.95
CA SER A 302 12.61 -5.48 -16.92
C SER A 302 12.55 -3.98 -16.65
N GLU A 303 13.62 -3.41 -16.10
CA GLU A 303 13.75 -1.98 -15.82
C GLU A 303 14.96 -1.43 -16.58
N GLY A 304 14.72 -0.64 -17.64
CA GLY A 304 15.77 -0.21 -18.55
C GLY A 304 16.50 -1.41 -19.18
N ASN A 305 17.82 -1.48 -19.00
CA ASN A 305 18.61 -2.66 -19.42
C ASN A 305 18.62 -3.78 -18.37
N SER A 306 18.19 -3.55 -17.13
CA SER A 306 18.17 -4.59 -16.08
C SER A 306 17.18 -5.71 -16.40
N ARG A 307 17.56 -6.96 -16.15
CA ARG A 307 16.76 -8.16 -16.39
C ARG A 307 16.88 -9.11 -15.20
N THR A 308 15.75 -9.40 -14.57
CA THR A 308 15.69 -10.33 -13.44
C THR A 308 14.57 -11.33 -13.63
N PHE A 309 14.90 -12.63 -13.63
CA PHE A 309 13.90 -13.71 -13.58
C PHE A 309 13.68 -14.13 -12.14
N VAL A 310 12.43 -14.07 -11.69
CA VAL A 310 11.97 -14.53 -10.37
C VAL A 310 10.99 -15.69 -10.53
N VAL A 311 11.00 -16.65 -9.61
CA VAL A 311 9.98 -17.71 -9.57
C VAL A 311 8.62 -17.09 -9.28
N THR A 312 7.58 -17.38 -10.05
CA THR A 312 6.21 -16.97 -9.72
C THR A 312 5.39 -18.15 -9.26
N THR A 313 5.51 -19.27 -9.97
CA THR A 313 4.81 -20.51 -9.62
C THR A 313 5.76 -21.68 -9.83
N PRO A 314 6.31 -22.26 -8.76
CA PRO A 314 7.10 -23.48 -8.84
C PRO A 314 6.23 -24.65 -9.35
N LYS A 315 6.81 -25.54 -10.16
CA LYS A 315 6.21 -26.86 -10.40
C LYS A 315 6.00 -27.55 -9.05
N ALA A 316 4.88 -28.27 -8.88
CA ALA A 316 4.48 -28.85 -7.59
C ALA A 316 5.58 -29.66 -6.88
N GLU A 317 6.38 -30.41 -7.63
CA GLU A 317 7.51 -31.21 -7.13
C GLU A 317 8.68 -30.37 -6.55
N LEU A 318 8.76 -29.10 -6.94
CA LEU A 318 9.82 -28.16 -6.54
C LEU A 318 9.32 -27.09 -5.56
N ALA A 319 8.03 -27.11 -5.20
CA ALA A 319 7.40 -26.06 -4.37
C ALA A 319 7.95 -25.98 -2.93
N SER A 320 8.60 -27.03 -2.44
CA SER A 320 9.27 -27.04 -1.13
C SER A 320 10.70 -26.49 -1.17
N SER A 321 11.29 -26.34 -2.36
CA SER A 321 12.70 -25.99 -2.55
C SER A 321 12.93 -24.75 -3.44
N MET A 322 11.88 -24.27 -4.10
CA MET A 322 11.82 -23.01 -4.84
C MET A 322 10.60 -22.23 -4.36
N LEU A 323 10.82 -21.04 -3.82
CA LEU A 323 9.75 -20.19 -3.29
C LEU A 323 9.40 -19.07 -4.28
N PRO A 324 8.12 -18.73 -4.44
CA PRO A 324 7.72 -17.57 -5.23
C PRO A 324 8.46 -16.30 -4.78
N GLY A 325 8.98 -15.53 -5.74
CA GLY A 325 9.81 -14.34 -5.53
C GLY A 325 11.32 -14.61 -5.57
N GLU A 326 11.78 -15.87 -5.50
CA GLU A 326 13.22 -16.16 -5.55
C GLU A 326 13.81 -15.88 -6.93
N LYS A 327 14.96 -15.18 -6.96
CA LYS A 327 15.69 -14.84 -8.17
C LYS A 327 16.46 -16.06 -8.68
N VAL A 328 16.25 -16.40 -9.95
CA VAL A 328 17.03 -17.44 -10.66
C VAL A 328 18.04 -16.86 -11.63
N PHE A 329 17.81 -15.63 -12.11
CA PHE A 329 18.77 -14.85 -12.88
C PHE A 329 18.59 -13.37 -12.58
N TYR A 330 19.69 -12.62 -12.47
CA TYR A 330 19.66 -11.16 -12.40
C TYR A 330 20.88 -10.57 -13.09
N GLY A 331 20.66 -9.57 -13.93
CA GLY A 331 21.68 -9.04 -14.82
C GLY A 331 21.17 -7.90 -15.70
N PHE A 332 21.78 -7.74 -16.87
CA PHE A 332 21.42 -6.72 -17.83
C PHE A 332 21.43 -7.24 -19.28
N LYS A 333 20.57 -6.66 -20.12
CA LYS A 333 20.51 -6.87 -21.57
C LYS A 333 21.47 -5.89 -22.25
N ALA A 334 22.39 -6.40 -23.08
CA ALA A 334 23.27 -5.62 -23.95
C ALA A 334 23.15 -6.14 -25.39
N GLY A 335 22.49 -5.38 -26.27
CA GLY A 335 22.08 -5.92 -27.58
C GLY A 335 21.14 -7.12 -27.38
N GLU A 336 21.31 -8.19 -28.16
CA GLU A 336 20.53 -9.44 -28.01
C GLU A 336 21.22 -10.47 -27.10
N VAL A 337 21.95 -10.02 -26.08
CA VAL A 337 22.65 -10.88 -25.10
C VAL A 337 22.30 -10.46 -23.68
N TYR A 338 22.06 -11.43 -22.80
CA TYR A 338 21.90 -11.22 -21.35
C TYR A 338 23.22 -11.56 -20.66
N LEU A 339 23.65 -10.70 -19.73
CA LEU A 339 24.84 -10.89 -18.90
C LEU A 339 24.45 -10.69 -17.43
N GLY A 340 24.81 -11.60 -16.55
CA GLY A 340 24.43 -11.50 -15.14
C GLY A 340 24.88 -12.66 -14.29
N LYS A 341 24.22 -12.81 -13.14
CA LYS A 341 24.39 -13.94 -12.24
C LYS A 341 23.15 -14.81 -12.27
N ALA A 342 23.36 -16.12 -12.24
CA ALA A 342 22.32 -17.13 -12.19
C ALA A 342 22.48 -18.04 -10.98
N ARG A 343 21.37 -18.65 -10.56
CA ARG A 343 21.29 -19.54 -9.41
C ARG A 343 20.41 -20.73 -9.72
N ILE A 344 20.86 -21.92 -9.32
CA ILE A 344 20.02 -23.11 -9.25
C ILE A 344 19.38 -23.15 -7.85
N LEU A 345 18.06 -23.11 -7.80
CA LEU A 345 17.30 -23.20 -6.56
C LEU A 345 17.00 -24.68 -6.24
N GLY A 346 16.97 -25.01 -4.96
CA GLY A 346 16.72 -26.38 -4.47
C GLY A 346 17.88 -27.37 -4.58
N ASP A 347 19.03 -26.96 -5.13
CA ASP A 347 20.24 -27.79 -5.18
C ASP A 347 21.25 -27.32 -4.13
N SER A 348 21.51 -28.16 -3.13
CA SER A 348 22.49 -27.91 -2.06
C SER A 348 23.93 -28.21 -2.49
N CYS A 349 24.13 -28.68 -3.73
CA CYS A 349 25.42 -29.05 -4.28
C CYS A 349 26.00 -27.93 -5.17
N GLY A 350 26.83 -27.07 -4.58
CA GLY A 350 27.64 -26.08 -5.30
C GLY A 350 27.46 -24.62 -4.90
N SER A 351 28.19 -23.73 -5.58
CA SER A 351 28.12 -22.29 -5.34
C SER A 351 26.71 -21.77 -5.57
N GLY A 352 26.14 -21.08 -4.57
CA GLY A 352 24.77 -20.58 -4.62
C GLY A 352 24.49 -19.65 -5.79
N GLU A 353 25.49 -18.98 -6.36
CA GLU A 353 25.37 -18.15 -7.56
C GLU A 353 26.60 -18.32 -8.46
N PHE A 354 26.42 -18.15 -9.77
CA PHE A 354 27.48 -18.21 -10.79
C PHE A 354 27.23 -17.21 -11.91
N ASP A 355 28.30 -16.77 -12.59
CA ASP A 355 28.18 -15.85 -13.72
C ASP A 355 27.60 -16.59 -14.94
N ALA A 356 26.61 -15.97 -15.59
CA ALA A 356 25.90 -16.54 -16.72
C ALA A 356 25.71 -15.51 -17.83
N THR A 357 25.82 -15.99 -19.07
CA THR A 357 25.63 -15.19 -20.28
C THR A 357 24.93 -15.99 -21.37
N GLY A 358 24.18 -15.33 -22.23
CA GLY A 358 23.68 -15.98 -23.44
C GLY A 358 22.63 -15.19 -24.21
N PRO A 359 22.21 -15.73 -25.37
CA PRO A 359 21.46 -14.97 -26.36
C PRO A 359 19.98 -14.83 -26.02
N VAL A 360 19.41 -13.74 -26.53
CA VAL A 360 17.98 -13.57 -26.72
C VAL A 360 17.65 -14.05 -28.13
N LEU A 361 16.80 -15.06 -28.23
CA LEU A 361 16.45 -15.77 -29.45
C LEU A 361 15.00 -15.53 -29.84
N GLU A 362 14.64 -15.93 -31.06
CA GLU A 362 13.24 -15.94 -31.54
C GLU A 362 12.54 -14.57 -31.38
N SER A 363 13.23 -13.49 -31.76
CA SER A 363 12.73 -12.12 -31.66
C SER A 363 12.29 -11.72 -30.24
N GLY A 364 12.99 -12.20 -29.22
CA GLY A 364 12.71 -11.86 -27.82
C GLY A 364 11.72 -12.78 -27.13
N LYS A 365 11.39 -13.94 -27.72
CA LYS A 365 10.48 -14.93 -27.12
C LYS A 365 11.19 -16.07 -26.40
N ARG A 366 12.50 -16.19 -26.57
CA ARG A 366 13.33 -17.20 -25.89
C ARG A 366 14.61 -16.56 -25.36
N VAL A 367 15.01 -16.91 -24.15
CA VAL A 367 16.29 -16.48 -23.56
C VAL A 367 17.01 -17.71 -23.05
N GLU A 368 18.27 -17.87 -23.44
CA GLU A 368 19.14 -18.93 -22.93
C GLU A 368 20.35 -18.32 -22.26
N VAL A 369 20.56 -18.60 -20.97
CA VAL A 369 21.74 -18.16 -20.23
C VAL A 369 22.54 -19.38 -19.78
N THR A 370 23.83 -19.38 -20.08
CA THR A 370 24.75 -20.47 -19.76
C THR A 370 25.89 -19.95 -18.90
N GLY A 371 26.29 -20.72 -17.90
CA GLY A 371 27.41 -20.40 -17.02
C GLY A 371 27.96 -21.63 -16.33
N SER A 372 29.20 -21.53 -15.85
CA SER A 372 29.84 -22.61 -15.10
C SER A 372 29.67 -22.39 -13.61
N ARG A 373 29.01 -23.32 -12.91
CA ARG A 373 28.99 -23.35 -11.44
C ARG A 373 30.01 -24.33 -10.90
N LEU A 374 30.43 -24.17 -9.65
CA LEU A 374 31.29 -25.14 -8.98
C LEU A 374 30.45 -26.02 -8.06
N LYS A 375 30.33 -27.33 -8.36
CA LYS A 375 29.71 -28.29 -7.46
C LYS A 375 30.67 -28.64 -6.33
N ALA A 376 30.29 -28.33 -5.09
CA ALA A 376 31.05 -28.65 -3.88
C ALA A 376 30.09 -28.74 -2.68
N GLY A 377 30.35 -29.67 -1.76
CA GLY A 377 29.51 -29.90 -0.57
C GLY A 377 29.33 -31.37 -0.22
N VAL A 378 28.88 -31.65 1.01
CA VAL A 378 28.83 -33.01 1.60
C VAL A 378 27.86 -33.96 0.87
N GLY A 379 26.92 -33.42 0.09
CA GLY A 379 25.96 -34.18 -0.72
C GLY A 379 26.30 -34.29 -2.21
N CYS A 380 27.47 -33.81 -2.64
CA CYS A 380 27.86 -33.80 -4.07
C CYS A 380 28.54 -35.09 -4.51
N THR A 381 27.91 -35.86 -5.40
CA THR A 381 28.48 -37.10 -5.96
C THR A 381 29.65 -36.89 -6.93
N SER A 382 29.79 -35.69 -7.51
CA SER A 382 30.91 -35.36 -8.40
C SER A 382 31.27 -33.87 -8.26
N PRO A 383 32.24 -33.54 -7.38
CA PRO A 383 32.71 -32.18 -7.20
C PRO A 383 33.49 -31.71 -8.43
N GLY A 384 33.24 -30.48 -8.88
CA GLY A 384 33.91 -29.92 -10.05
C GLY A 384 33.07 -28.84 -10.77
N PRO A 385 33.68 -28.15 -11.75
CA PRO A 385 32.95 -27.20 -12.57
C PRO A 385 31.89 -27.93 -13.42
N GLU A 386 30.66 -27.44 -13.38
CA GLU A 386 29.53 -27.93 -14.15
C GLU A 386 28.98 -26.79 -15.01
N GLN A 387 28.81 -27.06 -16.31
CA GLN A 387 28.13 -26.14 -17.20
C GLN A 387 26.63 -26.28 -17.04
N VAL A 388 25.95 -25.14 -16.87
CA VAL A 388 24.52 -25.07 -16.64
C VAL A 388 23.90 -24.09 -17.61
N THR A 389 22.89 -24.56 -18.36
CA THR A 389 22.09 -23.74 -19.27
C THR A 389 20.65 -23.66 -18.77
N MET A 390 20.13 -22.43 -18.63
CA MET A 390 18.73 -22.16 -18.31
C MET A 390 18.05 -21.55 -19.52
N ALA A 391 16.99 -22.21 -20.02
CA ALA A 391 16.19 -21.75 -21.15
C ALA A 391 14.81 -21.28 -20.68
N PHE A 392 14.48 -20.01 -20.92
CA PHE A 392 13.20 -19.39 -20.59
C PHE A 392 12.41 -19.12 -21.88
N SER A 393 11.14 -19.53 -21.91
CA SER A 393 10.22 -19.31 -23.05
C SER A 393 9.08 -18.37 -22.65
N PHE A 394 8.82 -17.34 -23.45
CA PHE A 394 7.82 -16.30 -23.16
C PHE A 394 6.40 -16.86 -23.19
N THR A 395 5.58 -16.44 -22.22
CA THR A 395 4.17 -16.84 -22.11
C THR A 395 3.23 -15.65 -22.32
N ARG A 396 3.30 -14.63 -21.45
CA ARG A 396 2.35 -13.49 -21.45
C ARG A 396 2.96 -12.22 -20.84
N LYS A 397 2.36 -11.05 -21.05
CA LYS A 397 2.76 -9.81 -20.35
C LYS A 397 2.03 -9.61 -19.03
N THR A 398 2.58 -8.80 -18.14
CA THR A 398 1.89 -8.42 -16.90
C THR A 398 0.68 -7.54 -17.20
N GLY A 399 -0.43 -7.81 -16.53
CA GLY A 399 -1.73 -7.19 -16.80
C GLY A 399 -2.56 -7.96 -17.83
N GLU A 400 -1.96 -8.85 -18.63
CA GLU A 400 -2.70 -9.86 -19.39
C GLU A 400 -3.03 -11.04 -18.46
N GLY A 401 -4.19 -10.93 -17.79
CA GLY A 401 -4.83 -11.97 -17.00
C GLY A 401 -4.08 -12.40 -15.72
N GLN A 402 -4.37 -11.76 -14.56
CA GLN A 402 -4.76 -12.42 -13.29
C GLN A 402 -4.77 -11.51 -12.04
N THR A 403 -5.77 -11.83 -11.20
CA THR A 403 -6.29 -11.34 -9.91
C THR A 403 -5.41 -11.65 -8.68
N PRO A 404 -5.47 -10.87 -7.58
CA PRO A 404 -5.12 -11.34 -6.23
C PRO A 404 -6.34 -11.43 -5.26
N THR A 405 -6.50 -12.62 -4.69
CA THR A 405 -7.42 -13.02 -3.61
C THR A 405 -7.10 -12.26 -2.31
N THR A 406 -7.99 -11.40 -1.82
CA THR A 406 -8.69 -11.53 -0.52
C THR A 406 -9.91 -10.58 -0.51
N CYS A 407 -11.06 -10.99 0.03
CA CYS A 407 -12.23 -10.11 0.14
C CYS A 407 -12.49 -9.67 1.58
N VAL A 408 -12.81 -8.38 1.73
CA VAL A 408 -13.20 -7.74 2.98
C VAL A 408 -14.73 -7.72 3.01
N GLY A 409 -15.33 -8.30 4.05
CA GLY A 409 -16.74 -8.11 4.36
C GLY A 409 -17.05 -6.64 4.66
N GLU A 410 -18.25 -6.20 4.30
CA GLU A 410 -18.74 -4.83 4.12
C GLU A 410 -18.63 -3.82 5.30
N THR A 411 -17.87 -4.06 6.35
CA THR A 411 -17.70 -3.15 7.49
C THR A 411 -16.26 -2.62 7.60
N ALA A 412 -16.01 -1.42 7.05
CA ALA A 412 -15.06 -0.39 7.53
C ALA A 412 -14.68 0.71 6.50
N LEU A 413 -15.41 0.87 5.39
CA LEU A 413 -15.19 2.04 4.53
C LEU A 413 -15.87 3.28 5.15
N ASN A 414 -15.08 4.26 5.60
CA ASN A 414 -15.57 5.55 6.11
C ASN A 414 -16.11 6.38 4.94
N ARG A 415 -17.38 6.16 4.57
CA ARG A 415 -18.09 6.86 3.50
C ARG A 415 -18.60 8.21 4.04
N GLN A 416 -18.33 9.27 3.29
CA GLN A 416 -18.56 10.66 3.72
C GLN A 416 -19.34 11.46 2.68
N SER A 417 -19.02 11.28 1.39
CA SER A 417 -19.71 12.01 0.32
C SER A 417 -21.04 11.35 -0.06
N LYS A 418 -21.96 12.11 -0.66
CA LYS A 418 -23.23 11.57 -1.17
C LYS A 418 -22.97 10.42 -2.13
N THR A 419 -22.02 10.57 -3.05
CA THR A 419 -21.54 9.57 -4.01
C THR A 419 -21.12 8.27 -3.31
N GLU A 420 -20.40 8.35 -2.20
CA GLU A 420 -19.96 7.18 -1.46
C GLU A 420 -21.09 6.53 -0.66
N LEU A 421 -21.88 7.32 0.08
CA LEU A 421 -22.99 6.82 0.90
C LEU A 421 -24.03 6.09 0.05
N THR A 422 -24.30 6.64 -1.13
CA THR A 422 -25.24 6.07 -2.09
C THR A 422 -24.62 5.00 -2.99
N ARG A 423 -23.29 4.91 -3.03
CA ARG A 423 -22.54 4.10 -4.02
C ARG A 423 -22.88 4.47 -5.46
N ASN A 424 -23.48 5.63 -5.69
CA ASN A 424 -23.82 6.15 -7.01
C ASN A 424 -22.61 6.93 -7.55
N TRP A 425 -21.61 6.18 -8.01
CA TRP A 425 -20.30 6.72 -8.38
C TRP A 425 -20.34 7.77 -9.51
N GLY A 426 -21.34 7.70 -10.39
CA GLY A 426 -21.56 8.67 -11.47
C GLY A 426 -22.50 9.82 -11.12
N ALA A 427 -22.92 9.97 -9.86
CA ALA A 427 -23.87 10.98 -9.38
C ALA A 427 -25.16 11.09 -10.21
N LEU A 428 -25.68 9.94 -10.68
CA LEU A 428 -26.90 9.90 -11.47
C LEU A 428 -28.09 10.39 -10.64
N THR A 429 -28.73 11.46 -11.08
CA THR A 429 -29.78 12.15 -10.31
C THR A 429 -31.09 12.21 -11.09
N MET A 430 -32.21 11.96 -10.41
CA MET A 430 -33.56 11.96 -11.01
C MET A 430 -34.37 13.16 -10.50
N TYR A 431 -34.77 14.04 -11.42
CA TYR A 431 -35.56 15.24 -11.13
C TYR A 431 -37.07 15.05 -11.32
N VAL A 432 -37.52 13.80 -11.42
CA VAL A 432 -38.93 13.44 -11.62
C VAL A 432 -39.39 12.48 -10.52
N PRO A 433 -40.69 12.41 -10.21
CA PRO A 433 -41.23 11.45 -9.25
C PRO A 433 -40.88 10.01 -9.63
N TRP A 434 -40.78 9.13 -8.63
CA TRP A 434 -40.40 7.71 -8.77
C TRP A 434 -41.14 6.99 -9.91
N GLU A 435 -42.43 7.25 -10.05
CA GLU A 435 -43.31 6.63 -11.04
C GLU A 435 -42.86 6.94 -12.49
N SER A 436 -42.18 8.08 -12.66
CA SER A 436 -41.64 8.60 -13.92
C SER A 436 -40.15 8.30 -14.11
N TRP A 437 -39.52 7.56 -13.20
CA TRP A 437 -38.12 7.18 -13.39
C TRP A 437 -37.96 6.26 -14.59
N ASN A 438 -36.82 6.41 -15.28
CA ASN A 438 -36.50 5.56 -16.42
C ASN A 438 -36.54 4.08 -16.00
N SER A 439 -37.13 3.22 -16.83
CA SER A 439 -37.33 1.80 -16.51
C SER A 439 -36.02 1.07 -16.21
N TYR A 440 -34.95 1.35 -16.96
CA TYR A 440 -33.64 0.73 -16.71
C TYR A 440 -33.05 1.07 -15.34
N ILE A 441 -33.46 2.21 -14.74
CA ILE A 441 -33.06 2.59 -13.39
C ILE A 441 -33.94 1.86 -12.38
N ARG A 442 -35.27 1.91 -12.56
CA ARG A 442 -36.22 1.29 -11.62
C ARG A 442 -36.00 -0.22 -11.48
N ASN A 443 -35.55 -0.84 -12.56
CA ASN A 443 -35.26 -2.27 -12.64
C ASN A 443 -33.77 -2.57 -12.50
N TRP A 444 -32.93 -1.58 -12.14
CA TRP A 444 -31.49 -1.80 -12.04
C TRP A 444 -31.19 -2.75 -10.87
N PRO A 445 -30.51 -3.89 -11.10
CA PRO A 445 -30.22 -4.82 -10.02
C PRO A 445 -29.32 -4.17 -8.96
N GLY A 446 -29.65 -4.36 -7.69
CA GLY A 446 -28.95 -3.74 -6.57
C GLY A 446 -29.34 -2.28 -6.29
N LEU A 447 -30.39 -1.73 -6.93
CA LEU A 447 -31.04 -0.52 -6.43
C LEU A 447 -31.69 -0.82 -5.06
N ARG A 448 -31.43 0.00 -4.04
CA ARG A 448 -32.03 -0.18 -2.72
C ARG A 448 -33.48 0.26 -2.73
N LEU A 449 -34.38 -0.68 -2.49
CA LEU A 449 -35.82 -0.46 -2.42
C LEU A 449 -36.36 -0.80 -1.02
N GLY A 450 -37.36 -0.04 -0.59
CA GLY A 450 -38.12 -0.29 0.63
C GLY A 450 -39.17 -1.37 0.43
N THR A 451 -39.91 -1.66 1.50
CA THR A 451 -41.01 -2.63 1.49
C THR A 451 -42.18 -2.22 0.58
N ASP A 452 -42.30 -0.93 0.25
CA ASP A 452 -43.25 -0.36 -0.69
C ASP A 452 -42.73 -0.33 -2.15
N ASN A 453 -41.58 -0.96 -2.41
CA ASN A 453 -40.91 -1.02 -3.70
C ASN A 453 -40.51 0.37 -4.26
N LYS A 454 -40.27 1.34 -3.37
CA LYS A 454 -39.72 2.67 -3.71
C LYS A 454 -38.26 2.81 -3.25
N PRO A 455 -37.45 3.70 -3.86
CA PRO A 455 -36.07 3.94 -3.45
C PRO A 455 -35.95 4.34 -1.98
N VAL A 456 -35.02 3.71 -1.27
CA VAL A 456 -34.67 4.03 0.13
C VAL A 456 -33.21 4.45 0.25
N ASP A 457 -32.87 5.06 1.39
CA ASP A 457 -31.55 5.62 1.68
C ASP A 457 -31.05 6.64 0.64
N VAL A 458 -31.97 7.25 -0.11
CA VAL A 458 -31.66 8.24 -1.15
C VAL A 458 -31.09 9.51 -0.55
N GLN A 459 -30.28 10.22 -1.32
CA GLN A 459 -29.84 11.57 -1.01
C GLN A 459 -30.56 12.56 -1.93
N THR A 460 -30.74 13.81 -1.49
CA THR A 460 -31.30 14.86 -2.34
C THR A 460 -30.21 15.84 -2.71
N ASP A 461 -30.14 16.25 -3.98
CA ASP A 461 -29.23 17.29 -4.42
C ASP A 461 -29.75 18.69 -4.04
N ALA A 462 -28.98 19.74 -4.36
CA ALA A 462 -29.36 21.12 -4.04
C ALA A 462 -30.58 21.64 -4.84
N PHE A 463 -30.98 20.93 -5.90
CA PHE A 463 -32.06 21.30 -6.82
C PHE A 463 -33.31 20.40 -6.65
N GLY A 464 -33.36 19.58 -5.59
CA GLY A 464 -34.49 18.69 -5.30
C GLY A 464 -34.47 17.37 -6.10
N GLY A 465 -33.39 17.09 -6.82
CA GLY A 465 -33.17 15.84 -7.52
C GLY A 465 -32.85 14.70 -6.56
N THR A 466 -33.39 13.52 -6.84
CA THR A 466 -33.17 12.31 -6.03
C THR A 466 -31.94 11.55 -6.55
N ILE A 467 -30.98 11.34 -5.64
CA ILE A 467 -29.76 10.54 -5.85
C ILE A 467 -30.05 9.14 -5.29
N MET A 468 -30.16 8.15 -6.18
CA MET A 468 -30.44 6.78 -5.78
C MET A 468 -29.27 6.11 -5.05
N THR A 469 -29.59 5.07 -4.28
CA THR A 469 -28.62 4.31 -3.48
C THR A 469 -28.55 2.86 -3.93
N PHE A 470 -27.34 2.31 -4.04
CA PHE A 470 -27.09 0.94 -4.45
C PHE A 470 -26.59 0.05 -3.31
N GLU A 471 -26.95 -1.23 -3.39
CA GLU A 471 -26.58 -2.29 -2.44
C GLU A 471 -25.10 -2.68 -2.52
N THR A 472 -24.40 -2.35 -3.61
CA THR A 472 -22.99 -2.71 -3.86
C THR A 472 -22.30 -1.62 -4.68
N ASP A 473 -20.99 -1.50 -4.54
CA ASP A 473 -20.21 -0.60 -5.39
C ASP A 473 -20.24 -1.09 -6.86
N GLU A 474 -20.26 -2.41 -7.08
CA GLU A 474 -20.36 -3.00 -8.41
C GLU A 474 -21.65 -2.60 -9.14
N SER A 475 -22.79 -2.59 -8.43
CA SER A 475 -24.06 -2.12 -9.01
C SER A 475 -23.99 -0.62 -9.38
N GLY A 476 -23.36 0.20 -8.54
CA GLY A 476 -23.15 1.62 -8.77
C GLY A 476 -22.20 1.96 -9.92
N VAL A 477 -21.10 1.22 -10.04
CA VAL A 477 -20.19 1.32 -11.21
C VAL A 477 -20.88 0.81 -12.46
N GLY A 478 -21.64 -0.28 -12.37
CA GLY A 478 -22.37 -0.86 -13.50
C GLY A 478 -23.40 0.09 -14.08
N ILE A 479 -24.14 0.84 -13.26
CA ILE A 479 -25.12 1.81 -13.77
C ILE A 479 -24.45 3.01 -14.43
N TRP A 480 -23.28 3.44 -13.91
CA TRP A 480 -22.47 4.46 -14.56
C TRP A 480 -21.97 3.98 -15.93
N TRP A 481 -21.55 2.71 -16.04
CA TRP A 481 -21.15 2.11 -17.31
C TRP A 481 -22.30 2.05 -18.32
N TYR A 482 -23.49 1.63 -17.87
CA TYR A 482 -24.70 1.65 -18.71
C TYR A 482 -25.02 3.07 -19.18
N TRP A 483 -24.93 4.06 -18.29
CA TRP A 483 -25.12 5.47 -18.64
C TRP A 483 -24.13 5.92 -19.71
N LEU A 484 -22.85 5.59 -19.56
CA LEU A 484 -21.81 6.00 -20.50
C LEU A 484 -22.06 5.38 -21.89
N LEU A 485 -22.29 4.07 -21.95
CA LEU A 485 -22.49 3.40 -23.22
C LEU A 485 -23.84 3.74 -23.85
N VAL A 486 -24.94 3.41 -23.16
CA VAL A 486 -26.28 3.42 -23.74
C VAL A 486 -26.89 4.81 -23.71
N ARG A 487 -26.75 5.55 -22.60
CA ARG A 487 -27.39 6.88 -22.47
C ARG A 487 -26.61 7.98 -23.15
N LYS A 488 -25.29 7.86 -23.28
CA LYS A 488 -24.43 8.84 -23.96
C LYS A 488 -23.94 8.40 -25.34
N GLY A 489 -24.25 7.17 -25.75
CA GLY A 489 -24.01 6.71 -27.11
C GLY A 489 -22.56 6.34 -27.39
N TYR A 490 -21.78 6.02 -26.36
CA TYR A 490 -20.40 5.56 -26.52
C TYR A 490 -20.27 4.06 -26.75
N GLY A 491 -21.38 3.32 -26.64
CA GLY A 491 -21.38 1.88 -26.75
C GLY A 491 -22.78 1.28 -26.79
N ALA A 492 -22.83 -0.02 -26.99
CA ALA A 492 -24.03 -0.82 -26.82
C ALA A 492 -23.63 -2.24 -26.38
N ASN A 493 -24.55 -2.96 -25.73
CA ASN A 493 -24.33 -4.35 -25.31
C ASN A 493 -23.05 -4.56 -24.50
N GLY A 494 -22.69 -3.59 -23.64
CA GLY A 494 -21.48 -3.64 -22.82
C GLY A 494 -20.16 -3.42 -23.56
N VAL A 495 -20.20 -3.06 -24.85
CA VAL A 495 -19.02 -2.81 -25.67
C VAL A 495 -18.94 -1.32 -26.02
N ALA A 496 -17.82 -0.69 -25.69
CA ALA A 496 -17.52 0.65 -26.18
C ALA A 496 -17.22 0.62 -27.68
N VAL A 497 -17.91 1.45 -28.45
CA VAL A 497 -17.70 1.62 -29.91
C VAL A 497 -17.15 2.99 -30.28
N THR A 498 -17.37 4.01 -29.45
CA THR A 498 -16.83 5.36 -29.70
C THR A 498 -16.16 5.93 -28.45
N GLN A 499 -15.29 6.91 -28.67
CA GLN A 499 -14.44 7.48 -27.62
C GLN A 499 -14.96 8.87 -27.20
N PRO A 500 -15.25 9.08 -25.91
CA PRO A 500 -15.64 10.38 -25.39
C PRO A 500 -14.47 11.36 -25.34
N THR A 501 -14.77 12.66 -25.32
CA THR A 501 -13.87 13.72 -24.82
C THR A 501 -14.33 14.26 -23.47
N LEU A 502 -13.49 15.03 -22.78
CA LEU A 502 -13.89 15.70 -21.53
C LEU A 502 -15.07 16.65 -21.74
N VAL A 503 -15.13 17.34 -22.89
CA VAL A 503 -16.25 18.22 -23.25
C VAL A 503 -17.56 17.43 -23.36
N GLU A 504 -17.54 16.31 -24.06
CA GLU A 504 -18.74 15.52 -24.29
C GLU A 504 -19.23 14.84 -22.98
N LEU A 505 -18.30 14.38 -22.13
CA LEU A 505 -18.61 13.85 -20.80
C LEU A 505 -19.20 14.92 -19.88
N ALA A 506 -18.64 16.13 -19.86
CA ALA A 506 -19.13 17.25 -19.06
C ALA A 506 -20.55 17.65 -19.49
N LYS A 507 -20.82 17.74 -20.81
CA LYS A 507 -22.18 17.94 -21.35
C LYS A 507 -23.12 16.78 -20.97
N GLY A 508 -22.58 15.57 -20.92
CA GLY A 508 -23.31 14.37 -20.50
C GLY A 508 -23.83 14.47 -19.07
N ILE A 509 -23.00 14.94 -18.13
CA ILE A 509 -23.32 15.05 -16.70
C ILE A 509 -24.11 16.33 -16.41
N ALA A 510 -23.63 17.49 -16.86
CA ALA A 510 -24.28 18.77 -16.60
C ALA A 510 -25.62 18.94 -17.36
N GLY A 511 -25.82 18.18 -18.43
CA GLY A 511 -26.91 18.35 -19.38
C GLY A 511 -26.49 19.18 -20.59
N SER A 512 -26.96 18.79 -21.78
CA SER A 512 -26.58 19.44 -23.05
C SER A 512 -27.05 20.89 -23.17
N THR A 513 -28.00 21.30 -22.35
CA THR A 513 -28.55 22.66 -22.28
C THR A 513 -28.01 23.47 -21.10
N ALA A 514 -27.05 22.92 -20.34
CA ALA A 514 -26.43 23.64 -19.23
C ALA A 514 -25.65 24.87 -19.73
N ALA A 515 -25.57 25.89 -18.88
CA ALA A 515 -24.80 27.09 -19.19
C ALA A 515 -23.32 26.74 -19.45
N PRO A 516 -22.64 27.40 -20.42
CA PRO A 516 -21.24 27.11 -20.75
C PRO A 516 -20.30 27.09 -19.54
N ALA A 517 -20.49 28.02 -18.59
CA ALA A 517 -19.69 28.08 -17.37
C ALA A 517 -19.81 26.81 -16.50
N VAL A 518 -20.99 26.17 -16.46
CA VAL A 518 -21.20 24.91 -15.72
C VAL A 518 -20.44 23.79 -16.40
N ILE A 519 -20.50 23.71 -17.74
CA ILE A 519 -19.77 22.71 -18.52
C ILE A 519 -18.27 22.90 -18.36
N ASP A 520 -17.77 24.14 -18.41
CA ASP A 520 -16.35 24.45 -18.24
C ASP A 520 -15.84 24.10 -16.83
N ASN A 521 -16.66 24.24 -15.79
CA ASN A 521 -16.30 23.81 -14.44
C ASN A 521 -16.01 22.31 -14.37
N TYR A 522 -16.87 21.48 -14.98
CA TYR A 522 -16.63 20.03 -15.07
C TYR A 522 -15.38 19.71 -15.88
N ILE A 523 -15.20 20.35 -17.04
CA ILE A 523 -14.01 20.12 -17.90
C ILE A 523 -12.72 20.45 -17.14
N ASN A 524 -12.68 21.60 -16.46
CA ASN A 524 -11.51 22.04 -15.71
C ASN A 524 -11.20 21.08 -14.55
N ALA A 525 -12.23 20.64 -13.84
CA ALA A 525 -12.07 19.67 -12.75
C ALA A 525 -11.55 18.32 -13.27
N TYR A 526 -12.14 17.79 -14.34
CA TYR A 526 -11.69 16.53 -14.95
C TYR A 526 -10.29 16.64 -15.54
N SER A 527 -9.95 17.74 -16.22
CA SER A 527 -8.62 17.94 -16.78
C SER A 527 -7.56 18.01 -15.67
N GLN A 528 -7.82 18.72 -14.57
CA GLN A 528 -6.91 18.72 -13.41
C GLN A 528 -6.77 17.33 -12.78
N LEU A 529 -7.88 16.63 -12.55
CA LEU A 529 -7.86 15.29 -11.96
C LEU A 529 -7.25 14.24 -12.89
N SER A 530 -7.31 14.43 -14.21
CA SER A 530 -6.73 13.51 -15.17
C SER A 530 -5.20 13.42 -15.03
N GLU A 531 -4.53 14.48 -14.58
CA GLU A 531 -3.09 14.45 -14.27
C GLU A 531 -2.73 13.35 -13.28
N ARG A 532 -3.61 13.13 -12.30
CA ARG A 532 -3.43 12.13 -11.25
C ARG A 532 -3.65 10.70 -11.73
N TYR A 533 -4.59 10.48 -12.65
CA TYR A 533 -5.05 9.13 -13.00
C TYR A 533 -4.58 8.66 -14.37
N PHE A 534 -4.34 9.57 -15.30
CA PHE A 534 -3.73 9.30 -16.61
C PHE A 534 -2.22 9.58 -16.62
N GLY A 535 -1.67 10.14 -15.55
CA GLY A 535 -0.26 10.57 -15.47
C GLY A 535 0.06 11.81 -16.31
N ARG A 536 -0.97 12.46 -16.89
CA ARG A 536 -0.89 13.69 -17.66
C ARG A 536 -2.24 14.37 -17.72
N ARG A 537 -2.25 15.68 -17.96
CA ARG A 537 -3.51 16.39 -18.23
C ARG A 537 -4.05 16.04 -19.60
N LEU A 538 -5.30 15.61 -19.64
CA LEU A 538 -6.06 15.44 -20.87
C LEU A 538 -6.51 16.81 -21.38
N ALA A 539 -6.40 16.99 -22.70
CA ALA A 539 -6.98 18.16 -23.36
C ALA A 539 -8.51 18.02 -23.47
N ARG A 540 -9.20 19.17 -23.59
CA ARG A 540 -10.66 19.26 -23.60
C ARG A 540 -11.33 18.33 -24.63
N ASP A 541 -10.78 18.34 -25.84
CA ASP A 541 -11.30 17.62 -27.01
C ASP A 541 -10.52 16.33 -27.31
N GLU A 542 -9.63 15.94 -26.40
CA GLU A 542 -8.89 14.70 -26.55
C GLU A 542 -9.82 13.49 -26.42
N LYS A 543 -9.71 12.56 -27.37
CA LYS A 543 -10.49 11.32 -27.36
C LYS A 543 -9.89 10.34 -26.36
N ILE A 544 -10.74 9.79 -25.49
CA ILE A 544 -10.37 8.87 -24.42
C ILE A 544 -10.77 7.45 -24.84
N PRO A 545 -9.80 6.55 -25.14
CA PRO A 545 -10.04 5.14 -25.42
C PRO A 545 -10.69 4.35 -24.28
N ILE A 546 -12.01 4.49 -24.08
CA ILE A 546 -12.76 3.76 -23.05
C ILE A 546 -12.91 2.25 -23.34
N SER A 547 -12.48 1.79 -24.52
CA SER A 547 -12.31 0.36 -24.83
C SER A 547 -11.01 -0.23 -24.23
N ASN A 548 -10.07 0.62 -23.83
CA ASN A 548 -8.88 0.21 -23.10
C ASN A 548 -9.19 0.23 -21.59
N ALA A 549 -8.97 -0.90 -20.92
CA ALA A 549 -9.34 -1.06 -19.51
C ALA A 549 -8.59 -0.10 -18.57
N ASP A 550 -7.32 0.21 -18.84
CA ASP A 550 -6.54 1.15 -18.02
C ASP A 550 -7.05 2.59 -18.17
N GLN A 551 -7.39 3.00 -19.40
CA GLN A 551 -7.94 4.32 -19.66
C GLN A 551 -9.38 4.47 -19.17
N LEU A 552 -10.18 3.41 -19.26
CA LEU A 552 -11.52 3.36 -18.67
C LEU A 552 -11.46 3.45 -17.15
N TRP A 553 -10.51 2.74 -16.52
CA TRP A 553 -10.28 2.82 -15.09
C TRP A 553 -9.82 4.22 -14.65
N ALA A 554 -8.83 4.79 -15.34
CA ALA A 554 -8.38 6.16 -15.09
C ALA A 554 -9.52 7.18 -15.26
N LEU A 555 -10.37 7.01 -16.29
CA LEU A 555 -11.56 7.84 -16.49
C LEU A 555 -12.55 7.71 -15.33
N GLY A 556 -12.85 6.48 -14.92
CA GLY A 556 -13.70 6.21 -13.76
C GLY A 556 -13.16 6.89 -12.50
N GLN A 557 -11.86 6.76 -12.22
CA GLN A 557 -11.23 7.43 -11.08
C GLN A 557 -11.32 8.96 -11.17
N THR A 558 -11.10 9.55 -12.35
CA THR A 558 -11.24 11.00 -12.57
C THR A 558 -12.65 11.49 -12.27
N MET A 559 -13.67 10.85 -12.85
CA MET A 559 -15.07 11.26 -12.65
C MET A 559 -15.51 11.01 -11.21
N PHE A 560 -15.25 9.82 -10.67
CA PHE A 560 -15.68 9.47 -9.32
C PHE A 560 -14.97 10.30 -8.25
N HIS A 561 -13.72 10.72 -8.50
CA HIS A 561 -13.03 11.64 -7.60
C HIS A 561 -13.74 12.99 -7.58
N HIS A 562 -14.10 13.51 -8.74
CA HIS A 562 -14.83 14.77 -8.82
C HIS A 562 -16.15 14.68 -8.05
N GLU A 563 -16.94 13.62 -8.29
CA GLU A 563 -18.26 13.43 -7.65
C GLU A 563 -18.17 13.17 -6.15
N SER A 564 -17.10 12.52 -5.67
CA SER A 564 -16.91 12.25 -4.24
C SER A 564 -16.13 13.34 -3.50
N GLY A 565 -15.50 14.27 -4.23
CA GLY A 565 -14.61 15.30 -3.70
C GLY A 565 -13.29 14.75 -3.15
N ARG A 566 -12.98 13.46 -3.35
CA ARG A 566 -11.77 12.80 -2.85
C ARG A 566 -11.43 11.55 -3.65
N THR A 567 -10.34 10.89 -3.32
CA THR A 567 -9.96 9.62 -3.96
C THR A 567 -11.09 8.58 -3.79
N PRO A 568 -11.60 7.97 -4.88
CA PRO A 568 -12.66 6.97 -4.80
C PRO A 568 -12.26 5.80 -3.90
N LEU A 569 -13.21 5.31 -3.12
CA LEU A 569 -13.00 4.21 -2.17
C LEU A 569 -12.98 2.81 -2.81
N ILE A 570 -13.29 2.72 -4.10
CA ILE A 570 -13.29 1.46 -4.84
C ILE A 570 -11.91 1.19 -5.44
N ASP A 571 -11.48 -0.06 -5.38
CA ASP A 571 -10.30 -0.53 -6.10
C ASP A 571 -10.64 -0.91 -7.54
N ARG A 572 -9.60 -1.19 -8.34
CA ARG A 572 -9.73 -1.57 -9.75
C ARG A 572 -10.52 -2.86 -9.93
N GLU A 573 -10.36 -3.84 -9.04
CA GLU A 573 -11.05 -5.13 -9.14
C GLU A 573 -12.56 -4.95 -8.95
N THR A 574 -12.97 -4.13 -7.99
CA THR A 574 -14.36 -3.74 -7.74
C THR A 574 -14.94 -2.97 -8.92
N PHE A 575 -14.15 -2.05 -9.49
CA PHE A 575 -14.53 -1.35 -10.70
C PHE A 575 -14.75 -2.31 -11.88
N GLU A 576 -13.82 -3.22 -12.15
CA GLU A 576 -13.92 -4.20 -13.22
C GLU A 576 -15.10 -5.17 -13.03
N ARG A 577 -15.37 -5.60 -11.78
CA ARG A 577 -16.59 -6.37 -11.46
C ARG A 577 -17.86 -5.55 -11.72
N GLY A 578 -17.83 -4.24 -11.48
CA GLY A 578 -18.91 -3.31 -11.84
C GLY A 578 -19.08 -3.11 -13.35
N ILE A 579 -17.98 -3.02 -14.11
CA ILE A 579 -18.04 -3.02 -15.58
C ILE A 579 -18.65 -4.33 -16.08
N ARG A 580 -18.24 -5.48 -15.51
CA ARG A 580 -18.82 -6.80 -15.82
C ARG A 580 -20.30 -6.85 -15.46
N PHE A 581 -20.69 -6.33 -14.30
CA PHE A 581 -22.08 -6.21 -13.86
C PHE A 581 -22.95 -5.51 -14.90
N GLY A 582 -22.55 -4.30 -15.32
CA GLY A 582 -23.29 -3.54 -16.32
C GLY A 582 -23.29 -4.21 -17.70
N THR A 583 -22.17 -4.84 -18.08
CA THR A 583 -22.01 -5.57 -19.35
C THR A 583 -22.94 -6.78 -19.43
N ASP A 584 -22.92 -7.63 -18.41
CA ASP A 584 -23.77 -8.83 -18.34
C ASP A 584 -25.26 -8.44 -18.26
N PHE A 585 -25.60 -7.34 -17.58
CA PHE A 585 -26.96 -6.78 -17.61
C PHE A 585 -27.39 -6.37 -19.02
N MET A 586 -26.57 -5.60 -19.74
CA MET A 586 -26.87 -5.18 -21.11
C MET A 586 -26.97 -6.36 -22.09
N GLN A 587 -26.26 -7.45 -21.81
CA GLN A 587 -26.21 -8.65 -22.66
C GLN A 587 -27.26 -9.70 -22.29
N GLY A 588 -28.10 -9.45 -21.28
CA GLY A 588 -29.07 -10.44 -20.77
C GLY A 588 -28.42 -11.66 -20.12
N ARG A 589 -27.15 -11.54 -19.69
CA ARG A 589 -26.37 -12.58 -18.99
C ARG A 589 -26.25 -12.32 -17.49
N PHE A 590 -26.95 -11.32 -16.99
CA PHE A 590 -26.93 -10.97 -15.57
C PHE A 590 -27.48 -12.12 -14.72
N GLN A 591 -26.71 -12.54 -13.73
CA GLN A 591 -27.12 -13.59 -12.79
C GLN A 591 -27.87 -12.97 -11.60
N ASN A 592 -27.14 -12.55 -10.57
CA ASN A 592 -27.66 -11.84 -9.40
C ASN A 592 -26.56 -10.92 -8.85
N VAL A 593 -26.92 -10.01 -7.95
CA VAL A 593 -25.99 -9.03 -7.38
C VAL A 593 -24.79 -9.71 -6.69
N ALA A 594 -25.01 -10.84 -6.01
CA ALA A 594 -23.96 -11.56 -5.29
C ALA A 594 -22.89 -12.16 -6.21
N ALA A 595 -23.23 -12.53 -7.46
CA ALA A 595 -22.29 -13.10 -8.43
C ALA A 595 -21.18 -12.12 -8.86
N TYR A 596 -21.36 -10.82 -8.61
CA TYR A 596 -20.38 -9.76 -8.90
C TYR A 596 -19.67 -9.28 -7.64
N LYS A 597 -20.07 -9.74 -6.46
CA LYS A 597 -19.32 -9.52 -5.24
C LYS A 597 -18.14 -10.48 -5.21
N LYS A 598 -17.05 -10.03 -4.61
CA LYS A 598 -15.89 -10.89 -4.38
C LYS A 598 -16.29 -11.96 -3.34
N VAL A 599 -16.32 -13.24 -3.75
CA VAL A 599 -16.68 -14.38 -2.88
C VAL A 599 -15.49 -14.75 -2.02
N CYS A 600 -15.64 -14.64 -0.68
CA CYS A 600 -14.66 -15.18 0.26
C CYS A 600 -14.89 -16.69 0.42
N ALA A 601 -13.82 -17.49 0.40
CA ALA A 601 -13.92 -18.80 1.03
C ALA A 601 -14.12 -18.58 2.53
N GLU A 602 -15.25 -19.05 3.08
CA GLU A 602 -15.40 -19.13 4.53
C GLU A 602 -14.34 -20.11 5.07
N PRO A 603 -13.71 -19.82 6.23
CA PRO A 603 -13.04 -20.88 6.96
C PRO A 603 -14.12 -21.87 7.42
N VAL A 604 -14.07 -23.09 6.92
CA VAL A 604 -14.87 -24.20 7.44
C VAL A 604 -14.44 -24.42 8.89
N VAL A 605 -15.14 -23.80 9.83
CA VAL A 605 -15.07 -24.18 11.24
C VAL A 605 -16.03 -25.35 11.41
N VAL A 606 -15.49 -26.57 11.37
CA VAL A 606 -16.24 -27.74 11.88
C VAL A 606 -16.29 -27.60 13.39
N VAL A 607 -17.38 -27.01 13.91
CA VAL A 607 -17.77 -27.21 15.31
C VAL A 607 -18.67 -28.44 15.36
N PRO A 608 -18.29 -29.53 16.05
CA PRO A 608 -19.18 -30.67 16.19
C PRO A 608 -20.35 -30.29 17.09
N GLY A 609 -21.54 -30.24 16.51
CA GLY A 609 -22.81 -30.31 17.22
C GLY A 609 -23.31 -29.01 17.82
N GLN A 610 -23.91 -28.14 17.00
CA GLN A 610 -25.14 -27.42 17.36
C GLN A 610 -25.96 -27.20 16.10
N GLN A 611 -27.22 -27.62 16.16
CA GLN A 611 -28.19 -27.64 15.07
C GLN A 611 -29.27 -26.62 15.43
N GLU A 612 -29.56 -25.65 14.56
CA GLU A 612 -30.66 -24.67 14.70
C GLU A 612 -31.03 -24.09 13.30
N PRO A 613 -32.25 -23.53 13.08
CA PRO A 613 -33.31 -24.17 12.29
C PRO A 613 -33.53 -23.53 10.90
N GLY A 614 -33.96 -24.35 9.93
CA GLY A 614 -34.15 -23.96 8.52
C GLY A 614 -35.49 -23.29 8.20
N ALA A 615 -35.46 -22.33 7.25
CA ALA A 615 -36.63 -21.75 6.60
C ALA A 615 -37.11 -22.64 5.43
N SER A 616 -38.43 -22.73 5.26
CA SER A 616 -39.14 -23.74 4.44
C SER A 616 -38.93 -23.62 2.91
N PRO A 617 -38.83 -24.75 2.16
CA PRO A 617 -38.55 -24.79 0.71
C PRO A 617 -39.59 -24.15 -0.24
N GLN A 618 -40.78 -23.79 0.25
CA GLN A 618 -41.87 -23.31 -0.61
C GLN A 618 -41.66 -21.88 -1.14
N ILE A 619 -40.89 -21.04 -0.45
CA ILE A 619 -40.66 -19.63 -0.83
C ILE A 619 -39.63 -19.49 -1.96
N LEU A 620 -38.72 -20.45 -2.10
CA LEU A 620 -37.71 -20.46 -3.17
C LEU A 620 -38.33 -20.83 -4.52
N ALA A 621 -39.24 -21.80 -4.55
CA ALA A 621 -39.88 -22.25 -5.79
C ALA A 621 -40.78 -21.19 -6.46
N GLU A 622 -41.38 -20.28 -5.68
CA GLU A 622 -42.27 -19.24 -6.20
C GLU A 622 -41.51 -18.03 -6.78
N LYS A 623 -40.26 -17.81 -6.33
CA LYS A 623 -39.36 -16.77 -6.88
C LYS A 623 -38.76 -17.20 -8.22
N ASP A 624 -38.40 -18.47 -8.35
CA ASP A 624 -37.81 -19.00 -9.58
C ASP A 624 -38.83 -19.01 -10.74
N ALA A 625 -40.11 -19.26 -10.46
CA ALA A 625 -41.18 -19.17 -11.45
C ALA A 625 -41.42 -17.74 -11.98
N ARG A 626 -41.21 -16.70 -11.16
CA ARG A 626 -41.36 -15.30 -11.58
C ARG A 626 -40.19 -14.81 -12.43
N ILE A 627 -38.99 -15.33 -12.17
CA ILE A 627 -37.78 -15.02 -12.97
C ILE A 627 -37.96 -15.53 -14.40
N LEU A 628 -38.50 -16.74 -14.58
CA LEU A 628 -38.71 -17.33 -15.91
C LEU A 628 -39.70 -16.52 -16.78
N VAL A 629 -40.75 -15.96 -16.17
CA VAL A 629 -41.75 -15.12 -16.87
C VAL A 629 -41.13 -13.76 -17.26
N LEU A 630 -40.23 -13.22 -16.43
CA LEU A 630 -39.51 -11.98 -16.72
C LEU A 630 -38.49 -12.16 -17.86
N GLU A 631 -37.81 -13.30 -17.92
CA GLU A 631 -36.88 -13.63 -19.01
C GLU A 631 -37.61 -13.72 -20.37
N GLN A 632 -38.78 -14.38 -20.39
CA GLN A 632 -39.61 -14.48 -21.61
C GLN A 632 -40.17 -13.13 -22.05
N THR A 633 -40.48 -12.24 -21.10
CA THR A 633 -41.02 -10.90 -21.40
C THR A 633 -39.92 -9.98 -21.94
N THR A 634 -38.71 -10.04 -21.38
CA THR A 634 -37.54 -9.29 -21.85
C THR A 634 -37.12 -9.71 -23.26
N ALA A 635 -37.12 -11.01 -23.56
CA ALA A 635 -36.83 -11.50 -24.91
C ALA A 635 -37.82 -10.96 -25.95
N ARG A 636 -39.11 -10.89 -25.59
CA ARG A 636 -40.16 -10.34 -26.46
C ARG A 636 -40.02 -8.83 -26.67
N LEU A 637 -39.63 -8.09 -25.63
CA LEU A 637 -39.39 -6.65 -25.72
C LEU A 637 -38.19 -6.32 -26.62
N ASN A 638 -37.10 -7.09 -26.49
CA ASN A 638 -35.92 -6.91 -27.33
C ASN A 638 -36.23 -7.18 -28.81
N GLY A 639 -37.07 -8.17 -29.11
CA GLY A 639 -37.56 -8.41 -30.48
C GLY A 639 -38.38 -7.23 -31.04
N MET A 640 -39.20 -6.59 -30.21
CA MET A 640 -39.99 -5.41 -30.63
C MET A 640 -39.11 -4.17 -30.86
N VAL A 641 -38.07 -3.97 -30.05
CA VAL A 641 -37.11 -2.88 -30.23
C VAL A 641 -36.33 -3.07 -31.55
N GLN A 642 -35.94 -4.30 -31.87
CA GLN A 642 -35.24 -4.61 -33.11
C GLN A 642 -36.11 -4.37 -34.36
N ASP A 643 -37.39 -4.75 -34.32
CA ASP A 643 -38.36 -4.44 -35.39
C ASP A 643 -38.56 -2.92 -35.58
N LEU A 644 -38.62 -2.17 -34.48
CA LEU A 644 -38.70 -0.71 -34.52
C LEU A 644 -37.46 -0.06 -35.15
N GLN A 645 -36.28 -0.57 -34.83
CA GLN A 645 -35.03 -0.10 -35.42
C GLN A 645 -34.95 -0.38 -36.91
N GLU A 646 -35.34 -1.58 -37.36
CA GLU A 646 -35.38 -1.88 -38.80
C GLU A 646 -36.40 -1.01 -39.56
N ARG A 647 -37.52 -0.66 -38.92
CA ARG A 647 -38.50 0.26 -39.52
C ARG A 647 -37.95 1.68 -39.60
N LEU A 648 -37.24 2.14 -38.57
CA LEU A 648 -36.55 3.43 -38.58
C LEU A 648 -35.49 3.51 -39.67
N ASP A 649 -34.67 2.46 -39.84
CA ASP A 649 -33.66 2.41 -40.89
C ASP A 649 -34.28 2.40 -42.31
N ARG A 650 -35.42 1.73 -42.48
CA ARG A 650 -36.19 1.77 -43.73
C ARG A 650 -36.74 3.17 -44.03
N ILE A 651 -37.26 3.86 -43.02
CA ILE A 651 -37.75 5.24 -43.16
C ILE A 651 -36.59 6.20 -43.47
N SER A 652 -35.44 6.04 -42.81
CA SER A 652 -34.25 6.85 -43.08
C SER A 652 -33.69 6.63 -44.48
N LYS A 653 -33.77 5.42 -45.04
CA LYS A 653 -33.42 5.15 -46.45
C LYS A 653 -34.38 5.83 -47.43
N LEU A 654 -35.69 5.74 -47.17
CA LEU A 654 -36.71 6.39 -48.01
C LEU A 654 -36.67 7.93 -47.95
N ALA A 655 -36.10 8.50 -46.89
CA ALA A 655 -35.91 9.95 -46.76
C ALA A 655 -34.61 10.45 -47.41
N ALA A 656 -33.73 9.54 -47.86
CA ALA A 656 -32.46 9.85 -48.50
C ALA A 656 -32.47 9.63 -50.03
N GLU A 657 -33.56 9.06 -50.55
CA GLU A 657 -33.94 9.02 -51.97
C GLU A 657 -34.92 10.17 -52.26
#